data_AF-A0A420RYN9-F1
#
_entry.id   AF-A0A420RYN9-F1
#
_cell.length_a   1.000
_cell.length_b   1.000
_cell.length_c   1.000
_cell.angle_alpha   90.00
_cell.angle_beta   90.00
_cell.angle_gamma   90.00
#
_symmetry.space_group_name_H-M   'P 1'
#
loop_
_entity.id
_entity.type
_entity.pdbx_description
1 polymer ?
#
loop_
_entity_poly.entity_id
_entity_poly.type
_entity_poly.pdbx_seq_one_letter_code
_entity_poly.pdbx_strand_id
1 'polypeptide(L)'
;MTSSAMVTGLVLPPNNAPKKTPKLMTRDEIEDLIAQGRHIIIIHQQVVKVDPWLQYHPGGDKAMLHMVGKDASDEIDAFHSFEARQQMMRYRIGRIDGPWTNFTPPIQGGVFRTRAVLEQAASYAGCPDSSGPSSRVPSPVFDNDHEAQSVRQRPGASAKERVRPPSASSISMVEPEEMDGMSYLDTVTMEHISLDLGKYPPVDEETQANIVAKYRELHQKIYDDGLYNCNYWAYARECCRCTGLLAGCLISLHFKLYVLSAICLGAMWHQLVFVTHDAGHMSITHKYQIDSIIGTVIANFIGGLSMGWWKRSHNVHHIVTNAPEHDPDIEQLPFFAVSHRLLGNLRSTYYDRIMKYDAFANALLRVQAWTYFPILSLARFNLYFLSWDYLIGGRGPKKGPAKYHRWLEFTGQIFFWYWFGYGLLYKSLPDARTRFMYILVSHVTASPLHVQIVLSHFAMSTADLGPQESFAQRTLRTTMDVDCPEWLDFFHGGLQFQVIHHLFPRVPRHNLRKTQKLVQEFCNEVGIPKRRWSSLAFAVGAMTELIGWAGRTWSSECPYNDDAFLMQITTLIIAPTFFTAGLYVILGVLIHRLGRHSSILGPKMYAIVFLTCDIIALVVQAVGGAMASTEADKINGDTKPGTNIMLMQTRQQVAGIVFQMVAMIVFSVLVLDFMRRVFVKRTYLESKKIRPAHHGSLPRSYIWLLASVCISLTMIFVRSIYRTIELIQGWEGYLITHEGFFIGLDAATMVIAVGIFNVFDPVFLLWGEDDHSRPTCEENELGQMDANDENWQESDTVTNRE
;
A
#
# COMPACT_ATOMS: atom_id res chain seq x y z
N MET A 1 -4.55 21.21 -35.58
CA MET A 1 -5.42 20.08 -35.99
C MET A 1 -5.43 19.08 -34.84
N THR A 2 -6.39 19.24 -33.93
CA THR A 2 -6.52 18.45 -32.69
C THR A 2 -7.39 17.22 -32.96
N SER A 3 -6.78 16.03 -32.94
CA SER A 3 -7.50 14.77 -33.07
C SER A 3 -8.25 14.47 -31.77
N SER A 4 -9.56 14.74 -31.78
CA SER A 4 -10.48 14.22 -30.77
C SER A 4 -10.63 12.72 -31.00
N ALA A 5 -9.82 11.91 -30.31
CA ALA A 5 -10.00 10.48 -30.27
C ALA A 5 -11.25 10.17 -29.43
N MET A 6 -12.40 10.12 -30.11
CA MET A 6 -13.66 9.70 -29.49
C MET A 6 -13.57 8.23 -29.06
N VAL A 7 -13.66 8.01 -27.76
CA VAL A 7 -13.70 6.70 -27.09
C VAL A 7 -15.02 6.01 -27.40
N THR A 8 -15.02 5.02 -28.30
CA THR A 8 -16.26 4.41 -28.82
C THR A 8 -16.81 3.23 -28.00
N GLY A 9 -16.10 2.75 -26.97
CA GLY A 9 -16.53 1.62 -26.11
C GLY A 9 -17.12 2.01 -24.74
N LEU A 10 -16.74 3.18 -24.21
CA LEU A 10 -17.16 3.69 -22.88
C LEU A 10 -18.22 4.79 -22.94
N VAL A 11 -18.51 5.35 -24.12
CA VAL A 11 -19.49 6.41 -24.32
C VAL A 11 -20.91 5.84 -24.34
N LEU A 12 -21.77 6.44 -23.52
CA LEU A 12 -23.19 6.15 -23.44
C LEU A 12 -23.84 6.38 -24.83
N PRO A 13 -24.42 5.36 -25.49
CA PRO A 13 -25.16 5.57 -26.73
C PRO A 13 -26.32 6.56 -26.53
N PRO A 14 -26.69 7.32 -27.58
CA PRO A 14 -27.80 8.26 -27.50
C PRO A 14 -29.10 7.49 -27.23
N ASN A 15 -29.68 7.74 -26.06
CA ASN A 15 -30.96 7.16 -25.66
C ASN A 15 -32.09 7.74 -26.54
N ASN A 16 -32.84 6.87 -27.23
CA ASN A 16 -33.93 7.15 -28.20
C ASN A 16 -35.19 7.83 -27.61
N ALA A 17 -35.06 8.57 -26.51
CA ALA A 17 -36.14 9.40 -25.99
C ALA A 17 -36.06 10.82 -26.62
N PRO A 18 -37.19 11.47 -26.97
CA PRO A 18 -37.18 12.81 -27.54
C PRO A 18 -36.65 13.79 -26.50
N LYS A 19 -35.37 14.17 -26.61
CA LYS A 19 -34.68 14.99 -25.62
C LYS A 19 -34.61 16.43 -26.12
N LYS A 20 -35.24 17.36 -25.37
CA LYS A 20 -34.83 18.78 -25.36
C LYS A 20 -33.30 18.85 -25.35
N THR A 21 -32.72 19.69 -26.20
CA THR A 21 -31.29 19.98 -26.17
C THR A 21 -30.88 20.32 -24.73
N PRO A 22 -29.81 19.69 -24.18
CA PRO A 22 -29.41 19.94 -22.80
C PRO A 22 -29.04 21.41 -22.65
N LYS A 23 -29.63 22.08 -21.65
CA LYS A 23 -29.30 23.48 -21.34
C LYS A 23 -27.79 23.57 -21.08
N LEU A 24 -27.12 24.50 -21.76
CA LEU A 24 -25.75 24.86 -21.43
C LEU A 24 -25.75 25.60 -20.09
N MET A 25 -24.94 25.12 -19.15
CA MET A 25 -24.85 25.66 -17.80
C MET A 25 -23.43 26.15 -17.55
N THR A 26 -23.34 27.37 -17.04
CA THR A 26 -22.07 27.99 -16.62
C THR A 26 -21.62 27.45 -15.27
N ARG A 27 -20.32 27.60 -14.97
CA ARG A 27 -19.75 27.28 -13.66
C ARG A 27 -20.48 28.01 -12.53
N ASP A 28 -20.77 29.30 -12.71
CA ASP A 28 -21.47 30.16 -11.74
C ASP A 28 -22.92 29.72 -11.48
N GLU A 29 -23.64 29.28 -12.53
CA GLU A 29 -24.98 28.69 -12.35
C GLU A 29 -24.93 27.38 -11.55
N ILE A 30 -23.87 26.58 -11.74
CA ILE A 30 -23.68 25.34 -10.98
C ILE A 30 -23.29 25.65 -9.53
N GLU A 31 -22.43 26.65 -9.30
CA GLU A 31 -22.03 27.12 -7.97
C GLU A 31 -23.26 27.58 -7.17
N ASP A 32 -24.14 28.37 -7.78
CA ASP A 32 -25.39 28.84 -7.16
C ASP A 32 -26.34 27.68 -6.80
N LEU A 33 -26.45 26.67 -7.66
CA LEU A 33 -27.23 25.47 -7.33
C LEU A 33 -26.67 24.74 -6.11
N ILE A 34 -25.35 24.62 -6.01
CA ILE A 34 -24.70 23.99 -4.86
C ILE A 34 -24.88 24.86 -3.60
N ALA A 35 -24.77 26.19 -3.72
CA ALA A 35 -25.05 27.13 -2.63
C ALA A 35 -26.49 27.02 -2.11
N GLN A 36 -27.45 26.67 -2.96
CA GLN A 36 -28.84 26.37 -2.58
C GLN A 36 -29.05 24.97 -1.99
N GLY A 37 -27.98 24.23 -1.73
CA GLY A 37 -28.02 22.88 -1.16
C GLY A 37 -28.41 21.79 -2.18
N ARG A 38 -28.25 22.05 -3.49
CA ARG A 38 -28.42 21.00 -4.52
C ARG A 38 -27.13 20.21 -4.67
N HIS A 39 -27.26 18.91 -4.82
CA HIS A 39 -26.13 18.01 -4.99
C HIS A 39 -25.89 17.81 -6.49
N ILE A 40 -24.87 18.47 -7.04
CA ILE A 40 -24.55 18.46 -8.47
C ILE A 40 -23.17 17.83 -8.68
N ILE A 41 -23.07 16.94 -9.67
CA ILE A 41 -21.80 16.37 -10.15
C ILE A 41 -21.73 16.47 -11.68
N ILE A 42 -20.50 16.46 -12.21
CA ILE A 42 -20.26 16.40 -13.65
C ILE A 42 -19.90 14.96 -14.05
N ILE A 43 -20.53 14.47 -15.11
CA ILE A 43 -20.26 13.14 -15.69
C ILE A 43 -20.17 13.31 -17.21
N HIS A 44 -19.00 13.10 -17.82
CA HIS A 44 -18.77 13.22 -19.25
C HIS A 44 -19.33 14.54 -19.84
N GLN A 45 -19.00 15.67 -19.19
CA GLN A 45 -19.51 17.03 -19.49
C GLN A 45 -21.03 17.22 -19.29
N GLN A 46 -21.73 16.25 -18.71
CA GLN A 46 -23.16 16.34 -18.40
C GLN A 46 -23.34 16.75 -16.95
N VAL A 47 -24.22 17.73 -16.71
CA VAL A 47 -24.55 18.19 -15.36
C VAL A 47 -25.65 17.30 -14.81
N VAL A 48 -25.35 16.55 -13.74
CA VAL A 48 -26.26 15.56 -13.16
C VAL A 48 -26.62 15.95 -11.74
N LYS A 49 -27.93 16.01 -11.47
CA LYS A 49 -28.48 16.34 -10.16
C LYS A 49 -28.74 15.10 -9.35
N VAL A 50 -28.04 14.92 -8.23
CA VAL A 50 -28.04 13.66 -7.47
C VAL A 50 -29.03 13.57 -6.32
N ASP A 51 -29.69 14.68 -5.95
CA ASP A 51 -30.66 14.72 -4.84
C ASP A 51 -31.72 13.60 -4.88
N PRO A 52 -32.37 13.28 -6.03
CA PRO A 52 -33.45 12.30 -6.05
C PRO A 52 -32.99 10.87 -5.72
N TRP A 53 -31.72 10.55 -6.01
CA TRP A 53 -31.19 9.20 -5.87
C TRP A 53 -30.20 9.02 -4.71
N LEU A 54 -29.77 10.11 -4.05
CA LEU A 54 -28.83 10.10 -2.92
C LEU A 54 -29.19 9.07 -1.84
N GLN A 55 -30.44 9.07 -1.38
CA GLN A 55 -30.94 8.14 -0.35
C GLN A 55 -31.08 6.68 -0.81
N TYR A 56 -30.99 6.43 -2.13
CA TYR A 56 -31.13 5.10 -2.74
C TYR A 56 -29.79 4.54 -3.21
N HIS A 57 -28.71 5.33 -3.14
CA HIS A 57 -27.43 4.95 -3.66
C HIS A 57 -26.88 3.73 -2.90
N PRO A 58 -26.62 2.60 -3.59
CA PRO A 58 -26.14 1.38 -2.94
C PRO A 58 -24.78 1.53 -2.24
N GLY A 59 -23.95 2.46 -2.71
CA GLY A 59 -22.63 2.73 -2.12
C GLY A 59 -22.65 3.67 -0.92
N GLY A 60 -23.84 4.14 -0.49
CA GLY A 60 -23.98 5.12 0.58
C GLY A 60 -24.03 6.56 0.07
N ASP A 61 -24.54 7.44 0.92
CA ASP A 61 -24.69 8.87 0.69
C ASP A 61 -23.33 9.59 0.66
N LYS A 62 -22.48 9.32 1.65
CA LYS A 62 -21.20 10.02 1.85
C LYS A 62 -20.25 9.91 0.65
N ALA A 63 -20.15 8.74 0.03
CA ALA A 63 -19.33 8.55 -1.16
C ALA A 63 -19.70 9.54 -2.29
N MET A 64 -21.00 9.85 -2.44
CA MET A 64 -21.45 10.83 -3.44
C MET A 64 -21.29 12.28 -2.97
N LEU A 65 -21.44 12.54 -1.67
CA LEU A 65 -21.25 13.90 -1.11
C LEU A 65 -19.82 14.41 -1.34
N HIS A 66 -18.82 13.53 -1.33
CA HIS A 66 -17.42 13.86 -1.64
C HIS A 66 -17.17 14.20 -3.13
N MET A 67 -18.15 13.99 -4.00
CA MET A 67 -18.06 14.30 -5.43
C MET A 67 -18.84 15.56 -5.82
N VAL A 68 -19.61 16.16 -4.91
CA VAL A 68 -20.40 17.36 -5.21
C VAL A 68 -19.50 18.51 -5.66
N GLY A 69 -19.78 19.04 -6.85
CA GLY A 69 -19.00 20.11 -7.48
C GLY A 69 -17.76 19.62 -8.26
N LYS A 70 -17.51 18.32 -8.34
CA LYS A 70 -16.40 17.74 -9.11
C LYS A 70 -16.86 17.11 -10.43
N ASP A 71 -15.91 16.99 -11.37
CA ASP A 71 -15.97 15.99 -12.43
C ASP A 71 -15.67 14.62 -11.82
N ALA A 72 -16.70 13.79 -11.80
CA ALA A 72 -16.70 12.46 -11.22
C ALA A 72 -16.66 11.35 -12.30
N SER A 73 -16.32 11.72 -13.54
CA SER A 73 -16.40 10.81 -14.69
C SER A 73 -15.55 9.55 -14.50
N ASP A 74 -14.31 9.72 -14.04
CA ASP A 74 -13.35 8.63 -13.92
C ASP A 74 -13.73 7.69 -12.76
N GLU A 75 -14.15 8.24 -11.62
CA GLU A 75 -14.71 7.48 -10.50
C GLU A 75 -16.01 6.76 -10.91
N ILE A 76 -16.90 7.40 -11.66
CA ILE A 76 -18.15 6.74 -12.08
C ILE A 76 -17.85 5.59 -13.04
N ASP A 77 -16.94 5.77 -13.99
CA ASP A 77 -16.57 4.75 -14.95
C ASP A 77 -15.88 3.55 -14.29
N ALA A 78 -15.00 3.78 -13.31
CA ALA A 78 -14.30 2.71 -12.59
C ALA A 78 -15.23 1.88 -11.69
N PHE A 79 -16.15 2.54 -10.98
CA PHE A 79 -16.94 1.90 -9.92
C PHE A 79 -18.30 1.35 -10.39
N HIS A 80 -18.83 1.79 -11.53
CA HIS A 80 -20.22 1.47 -11.92
C HIS A 80 -20.33 0.65 -13.20
N SER A 81 -21.33 -0.25 -13.22
CA SER A 81 -21.70 -0.96 -14.44
C SER A 81 -22.22 -0.01 -15.51
N PHE A 82 -22.15 -0.43 -16.77
CA PHE A 82 -22.67 0.35 -17.88
C PHE A 82 -24.16 0.69 -17.71
N GLU A 83 -24.95 -0.26 -17.22
CA GLU A 83 -26.38 -0.07 -16.95
C GLU A 83 -26.62 0.98 -15.84
N ALA A 84 -25.80 0.96 -14.78
CA ALA A 84 -25.88 1.95 -13.72
C ALA A 84 -25.54 3.36 -14.23
N ARG A 85 -24.49 3.49 -15.05
CA ARG A 85 -24.13 4.75 -15.71
C ARG A 85 -25.26 5.28 -16.60
N GLN A 86 -25.94 4.41 -17.35
CA GLN A 86 -27.11 4.78 -18.15
C GLN A 86 -28.30 5.27 -17.30
N GLN A 87 -28.48 4.71 -16.11
CA GLN A 87 -29.54 5.17 -15.19
C GLN A 87 -29.23 6.56 -14.62
N MET A 88 -27.97 6.86 -14.32
CA MET A 88 -27.55 8.19 -13.83
C MET A 88 -27.92 9.31 -14.82
N MET A 89 -27.80 9.03 -16.12
CA MET A 89 -28.13 9.97 -17.19
C MET A 89 -29.60 10.42 -17.25
N ARG A 90 -30.50 9.74 -16.52
CA ARG A 90 -31.90 10.15 -16.38
C ARG A 90 -32.06 11.41 -15.52
N TYR A 91 -31.08 11.70 -14.67
CA TYR A 91 -31.05 12.85 -13.77
C TYR A 91 -30.24 14.03 -14.31
N ARG A 92 -29.89 13.99 -15.60
CA ARG A 92 -29.20 15.09 -16.27
C ARG A 92 -30.10 16.31 -16.35
N ILE A 93 -29.58 17.45 -15.90
CA ILE A 93 -30.27 18.75 -15.94
C ILE A 93 -29.68 19.71 -16.98
N GLY A 94 -28.44 19.47 -17.44
CA GLY A 94 -27.76 20.31 -18.43
C GLY A 94 -26.45 19.71 -18.92
N ARG A 95 -25.63 20.54 -19.56
CA ARG A 95 -24.26 20.24 -19.98
C ARG A 95 -23.36 21.44 -19.75
N ILE A 96 -22.06 21.20 -19.61
CA ILE A 96 -21.03 22.25 -19.62
C ILE A 96 -20.38 22.33 -21.01
N ASP A 97 -19.58 23.37 -21.24
CA ASP A 97 -18.75 23.55 -22.43
C ASP A 97 -17.30 23.77 -21.99
N GLY A 98 -16.37 22.99 -22.52
CA GLY A 98 -14.96 23.02 -22.14
C GLY A 98 -14.60 22.23 -20.86
N PRO A 99 -13.35 22.35 -20.40
CA PRO A 99 -12.84 21.66 -19.21
C PRO A 99 -13.52 22.13 -17.93
N TRP A 100 -13.68 21.23 -16.97
CA TRP A 100 -14.27 21.53 -15.67
C TRP A 100 -13.19 21.65 -14.60
N THR A 101 -13.07 22.82 -13.97
CA THR A 101 -12.25 22.98 -12.77
C THR A 101 -13.01 22.42 -11.56
N ASN A 102 -12.45 21.54 -10.76
CA ASN A 102 -13.19 20.97 -9.64
C ASN A 102 -13.43 21.99 -8.51
N PHE A 103 -14.58 21.91 -7.83
CA PHE A 103 -14.78 22.59 -6.55
C PHE A 103 -14.33 21.70 -5.39
N THR A 104 -13.96 22.32 -4.27
CA THR A 104 -13.93 21.60 -3.00
C THR A 104 -15.38 21.30 -2.58
N PRO A 105 -15.76 20.03 -2.35
CA PRO A 105 -17.12 19.66 -2.00
C PRO A 105 -17.57 20.29 -0.67
N PRO A 106 -18.88 20.55 -0.47
CA PRO A 106 -19.40 21.08 0.80
C PRO A 106 -19.02 20.23 2.02
N ILE A 107 -19.03 18.90 1.88
CA ILE A 107 -18.65 17.99 2.97
C ILE A 107 -17.17 18.12 3.36
N GLN A 108 -16.32 18.63 2.47
CA GLN A 108 -14.89 18.90 2.71
C GLN A 108 -14.64 20.37 3.08
N GLY A 109 -15.68 21.13 3.44
CA GLY A 109 -15.55 22.55 3.84
C GLY A 109 -15.60 23.54 2.68
N GLY A 110 -16.01 23.13 1.48
CA GLY A 110 -16.19 24.05 0.35
C GLY A 110 -17.27 25.12 0.59
N VAL A 111 -16.95 26.37 0.26
CA VAL A 111 -17.87 27.52 0.38
C VAL A 111 -18.32 27.97 -1.01
N PHE A 112 -19.63 28.16 -1.18
CA PHE A 112 -20.27 28.43 -2.48
C PHE A 112 -21.06 29.73 -2.45
N ARG A 113 -20.95 30.52 -3.52
CA ARG A 113 -21.62 31.81 -3.65
C ARG A 113 -23.00 31.66 -4.30
N THR A 114 -23.97 32.41 -3.82
CA THR A 114 -25.29 32.49 -4.44
C THR A 114 -25.27 33.43 -5.65
N ARG A 115 -26.25 33.30 -6.53
CA ARG A 115 -26.41 34.14 -7.72
C ARG A 115 -26.32 35.64 -7.41
N ALA A 116 -26.97 36.08 -6.33
CA ALA A 116 -26.95 37.47 -5.90
C ALA A 116 -25.54 37.97 -5.57
N VAL A 117 -24.73 37.13 -4.91
CA VAL A 117 -23.33 37.46 -4.57
C VAL A 117 -22.45 37.44 -5.83
N LEU A 118 -22.68 36.51 -6.74
CA LEU A 118 -21.95 36.41 -8.01
C LEU A 118 -22.22 37.61 -8.92
N GLU A 119 -23.48 38.02 -9.06
CA GLU A 119 -23.88 39.19 -9.83
C GLU A 119 -23.34 40.49 -9.21
N GLN A 120 -23.34 40.57 -7.88
CA GLN A 120 -22.72 41.67 -7.15
C GLN A 120 -21.19 41.72 -7.38
N ALA A 121 -20.49 40.59 -7.28
CA ALA A 121 -19.05 40.50 -7.55
C ALA A 121 -18.71 40.88 -9.01
N ALA A 122 -19.51 40.43 -9.98
CA ALA A 122 -19.38 40.80 -11.38
C ALA A 122 -19.62 42.29 -11.62
N SER A 123 -20.53 42.93 -10.87
CA SER A 123 -20.78 44.37 -10.96
C SER A 123 -19.62 45.23 -10.43
N TYR A 124 -18.85 44.73 -9.46
CA TYR A 124 -17.66 45.41 -8.93
C TYR A 124 -16.39 45.16 -9.76
N ALA A 125 -16.35 44.07 -10.55
CA ALA A 125 -15.23 43.75 -11.44
C ALA A 125 -15.06 44.72 -12.63
N GLY A 126 -16.01 45.66 -12.83
CA GLY A 126 -15.91 46.75 -13.80
C GLY A 126 -15.03 47.93 -13.37
N CYS A 127 -14.42 47.90 -12.17
CA CYS A 127 -13.41 48.85 -11.72
C CYS A 127 -12.07 48.11 -11.49
N PRO A 128 -10.94 48.59 -12.03
CA PRO A 128 -9.66 47.92 -11.89
C PRO A 128 -9.07 48.24 -10.51
N ASP A 129 -9.61 47.60 -9.47
CA ASP A 129 -8.94 47.37 -8.18
C ASP A 129 -9.91 46.62 -7.25
N SER A 130 -9.82 45.29 -7.23
CA SER A 130 -9.97 44.45 -6.03
C SER A 130 -10.09 42.97 -6.40
N SER A 131 -9.26 42.16 -5.75
CA SER A 131 -9.33 40.70 -5.71
C SER A 131 -10.67 40.24 -5.12
N GLY A 132 -11.62 39.87 -5.98
CA GLY A 132 -12.89 39.26 -5.57
C GLY A 132 -12.67 37.83 -5.03
N PRO A 133 -13.49 37.37 -4.06
CA PRO A 133 -13.39 36.00 -3.57
C PRO A 133 -14.01 35.07 -4.61
N SER A 134 -13.17 34.51 -5.48
CA SER A 134 -13.42 33.17 -6.04
C SER A 134 -13.61 32.19 -4.89
N SER A 135 -14.33 31.08 -5.09
CA SER A 135 -14.45 30.00 -4.10
C SER A 135 -13.04 29.63 -3.62
N ARG A 136 -12.61 30.18 -2.47
CA ARG A 136 -11.24 29.98 -2.00
C ARG A 136 -11.07 28.48 -1.80
N VAL A 137 -9.99 27.93 -2.34
CA VAL A 137 -9.45 26.65 -1.89
C VAL A 137 -9.34 26.80 -0.37
N PRO A 138 -10.05 26.01 0.45
CA PRO A 138 -9.82 26.06 1.88
C PRO A 138 -8.34 25.77 2.09
N SER A 139 -7.70 26.53 2.99
CA SER A 139 -6.33 26.22 3.38
C SER A 139 -6.26 24.73 3.77
N PRO A 140 -5.24 23.97 3.35
CA PRO A 140 -5.08 22.58 3.82
C PRO A 140 -5.00 22.52 5.36
N VAL A 141 -4.58 23.64 5.95
CA VAL A 141 -4.66 24.00 7.37
C VAL A 141 -6.06 24.50 7.70
N PHE A 142 -6.85 23.68 8.39
CA PHE A 142 -8.10 24.14 9.00
C PHE A 142 -7.75 24.78 10.35
N ASP A 143 -8.17 26.04 10.55
CA ASP A 143 -8.11 26.67 11.87
C ASP A 143 -8.92 25.82 12.85
N ASN A 144 -8.29 25.38 13.94
CA ASN A 144 -9.01 24.86 15.09
C ASN A 144 -9.86 26.01 15.62
N ASP A 145 -11.19 25.94 15.41
CA ASP A 145 -12.15 26.87 16.04
C ASP A 145 -11.99 26.78 17.58
N HIS A 146 -11.10 27.59 18.13
CA HIS A 146 -11.03 27.86 19.55
C HIS A 146 -12.22 28.71 19.93
N GLU A 147 -13.15 28.08 20.64
CA GLU A 147 -14.20 28.63 21.50
C GLU A 147 -14.43 30.15 21.40
N ALA A 148 -15.56 30.48 20.79
CA ALA A 148 -16.22 31.75 21.00
C ALA A 148 -16.51 31.98 22.50
N GLN A 149 -15.71 32.83 23.16
CA GLN A 149 -16.12 33.68 24.29
C GLN A 149 -14.96 34.56 24.79
N SER A 150 -14.93 35.83 24.38
CA SER A 150 -15.03 36.97 25.30
C SER A 150 -14.63 38.27 24.61
N VAL A 151 -15.56 39.22 24.68
CA VAL A 151 -15.39 40.61 24.28
C VAL A 151 -14.34 41.27 25.16
N ARG A 152 -13.29 41.84 24.55
CA ARG A 152 -12.61 43.01 25.13
C ARG A 152 -11.97 43.87 24.04
N GLN A 153 -12.66 44.96 23.75
CA GLN A 153 -12.15 46.11 23.00
C GLN A 153 -10.94 46.72 23.71
N ARG A 154 -9.87 47.05 22.96
CA ARG A 154 -9.00 48.20 23.22
C ARG A 154 -8.52 48.79 21.88
N PRO A 155 -8.45 50.14 21.74
CA PRO A 155 -8.22 50.78 20.45
C PRO A 155 -6.77 51.23 20.23
N GLY A 156 -6.36 51.22 18.97
CA GLY A 156 -5.41 52.18 18.41
C GLY A 156 -4.00 51.67 18.12
N ALA A 157 -3.64 51.58 16.84
CA ALA A 157 -2.54 52.32 16.23
C ALA A 157 -2.44 52.00 14.73
N SER A 158 -2.38 53.05 13.92
CA SER A 158 -2.21 53.01 12.47
C SER A 158 -0.73 52.80 12.13
N ALA A 159 -0.41 51.79 11.31
CA ALA A 159 0.82 51.77 10.53
C ALA A 159 0.54 51.17 9.15
N LYS A 160 0.69 52.00 8.13
CA LYS A 160 0.70 51.61 6.71
C LYS A 160 2.06 50.97 6.42
N GLU A 161 2.08 49.73 5.94
CA GLU A 161 3.28 49.17 5.34
C GLU A 161 2.95 48.50 4.00
N ARG A 162 3.77 48.84 3.02
CA ARG A 162 3.55 48.68 1.58
C ARG A 162 4.37 47.48 1.12
N VAL A 163 3.71 46.37 0.82
CA VAL A 163 4.39 45.15 0.34
C VAL A 163 4.55 45.21 -1.18
N ARG A 164 5.80 45.15 -1.66
CA ARG A 164 6.18 44.85 -3.05
C ARG A 164 6.34 43.32 -3.21
N PRO A 165 6.10 42.73 -4.39
CA PRO A 165 6.31 41.30 -4.60
C PRO A 165 7.81 41.00 -4.79
N PRO A 166 8.36 39.90 -4.24
CA PRO A 166 9.67 39.43 -4.67
C PRO A 166 9.53 38.39 -5.79
N SER A 167 10.39 38.58 -6.78
CA SER A 167 10.61 37.71 -7.93
C SER A 167 11.38 36.44 -7.52
N ALA A 168 11.17 35.38 -8.30
CA ALA A 168 11.82 34.08 -8.16
C ALA A 168 13.33 34.16 -8.33
N SER A 169 14.08 33.52 -7.44
CA SER A 169 15.23 32.64 -7.73
C SER A 169 15.99 32.29 -6.43
N SER A 170 16.67 31.14 -6.47
CA SER A 170 17.64 30.57 -5.52
C SER A 170 17.11 29.74 -4.34
N ILE A 171 17.30 28.43 -4.49
CA ILE A 171 17.29 27.40 -3.46
C ILE A 171 18.49 27.66 -2.53
N SER A 172 18.21 27.98 -1.28
CA SER A 172 19.15 27.79 -0.18
C SER A 172 18.39 27.15 0.98
N MET A 173 19.05 26.23 1.70
CA MET A 173 18.47 25.58 2.87
C MET A 173 18.21 26.66 3.93
N VAL A 174 16.94 26.99 4.12
CA VAL A 174 16.47 27.90 5.15
C VAL A 174 16.43 27.09 6.45
N GLU A 175 17.38 27.37 7.35
CA GLU A 175 17.15 27.12 8.78
C GLU A 175 15.84 27.80 9.17
N PRO A 176 15.01 27.21 10.05
CA PRO A 176 13.69 27.75 10.35
C PRO A 176 13.82 29.09 11.08
N GLU A 177 13.86 30.19 10.33
CA GLU A 177 13.50 31.49 10.85
C GLU A 177 12.01 31.43 11.24
N GLU A 178 11.73 31.80 12.49
CA GLU A 178 10.42 31.76 13.12
C GLU A 178 9.35 32.47 12.25
N MET A 179 8.60 31.68 11.48
CA MET A 179 7.38 32.13 10.80
C MET A 179 6.26 32.25 11.84
N ASP A 180 6.18 33.42 12.44
CA ASP A 180 5.24 33.84 13.48
C ASP A 180 3.78 33.46 13.15
N GLY A 181 3.25 32.46 13.86
CA GLY A 181 1.81 32.17 13.95
C GLY A 181 1.28 30.83 13.44
N MET A 182 2.04 30.00 12.70
CA MET A 182 1.57 28.65 12.31
C MET A 182 1.82 27.63 13.41
N SER A 183 0.86 26.72 13.66
CA SER A 183 1.10 25.63 14.60
C SER A 183 2.15 24.68 14.04
N TYR A 184 2.94 24.03 14.90
CA TYR A 184 3.94 23.05 14.47
C TYR A 184 3.36 21.97 13.52
N LEU A 185 2.12 21.55 13.76
CA LEU A 185 1.42 20.57 12.91
C LEU A 185 1.11 21.13 11.51
N ASP A 186 0.90 22.43 11.40
CA ASP A 186 0.65 23.10 10.11
C ASP A 186 1.94 23.18 9.28
N THR A 187 3.07 23.46 9.94
CA THR A 187 4.39 23.42 9.30
C THR A 187 4.68 22.02 8.74
N VAL A 188 4.44 20.97 9.53
CA VAL A 188 4.60 19.56 9.07
C VAL A 188 3.65 19.24 7.90
N THR A 189 2.42 19.77 7.94
CA THR A 189 1.46 19.62 6.82
C THR A 189 2.00 20.25 5.54
N MET A 190 2.51 21.48 5.61
CA MET A 190 3.09 22.17 4.46
C MET A 190 4.33 21.44 3.92
N GLU A 191 5.19 20.93 4.80
CA GLU A 191 6.35 20.15 4.42
C GLU A 191 5.93 18.90 3.63
N HIS A 192 4.98 18.12 4.13
CA HIS A 192 4.48 16.92 3.43
C HIS A 192 3.86 17.26 2.07
N ILE A 193 3.12 18.35 1.96
CA ILE A 193 2.58 18.82 0.68
C ILE A 193 3.71 19.19 -0.28
N SER A 194 4.73 19.92 0.19
CA SER A 194 5.87 20.32 -0.63
C SER A 194 6.68 19.13 -1.15
N LEU A 195 6.88 18.11 -0.31
CA LEU A 195 7.55 16.86 -0.68
C LEU A 195 6.77 16.10 -1.76
N ASP A 196 5.45 16.03 -1.64
CA ASP A 196 4.60 15.37 -2.63
C ASP A 196 4.54 16.15 -3.95
N LEU A 197 4.49 17.49 -3.91
CA LEU A 197 4.54 18.34 -5.10
C LEU A 197 5.89 18.23 -5.85
N GLY A 198 7.00 18.01 -5.13
CA GLY A 198 8.29 17.71 -5.76
C GLY A 198 8.37 16.30 -6.35
N LYS A 199 7.63 15.35 -5.79
CA LYS A 199 7.70 13.93 -6.15
C LYS A 199 6.80 13.53 -7.32
N TYR A 200 5.57 14.04 -7.34
CA TYR A 200 4.53 13.69 -8.32
C TYR A 200 4.41 14.74 -9.42
N PRO A 201 3.81 14.40 -10.58
CA PRO A 201 3.55 15.39 -11.63
C PRO A 201 2.76 16.59 -11.09
N PRO A 202 3.05 17.82 -11.58
CA PRO A 202 2.37 19.02 -11.10
C PRO A 202 0.85 18.96 -11.30
N VAL A 203 0.13 19.66 -10.43
CA VAL A 203 -1.35 19.71 -10.42
C VAL A 203 -1.90 20.82 -11.33
N ASP A 204 -1.14 21.19 -12.36
CA ASP A 204 -1.59 22.14 -13.38
C ASP A 204 -2.56 21.48 -14.36
N GLU A 205 -3.34 22.31 -15.05
CA GLU A 205 -4.42 21.84 -15.92
C GLU A 205 -3.92 20.98 -17.09
N GLU A 206 -2.77 21.29 -17.67
CA GLU A 206 -2.24 20.59 -18.84
C GLU A 206 -1.71 19.20 -18.45
N THR A 207 -0.87 19.14 -17.41
CA THR A 207 -0.33 17.86 -16.90
C THR A 207 -1.45 16.94 -16.44
N GLN A 208 -2.41 17.45 -15.66
CA GLN A 208 -3.51 16.63 -15.17
C GLN A 208 -4.45 16.18 -16.30
N ALA A 209 -4.70 17.02 -17.31
CA ALA A 209 -5.47 16.62 -18.48
C ALA A 209 -4.80 15.49 -19.27
N ASN A 210 -3.47 15.52 -19.42
CA ASN A 210 -2.71 14.44 -20.05
C ASN A 210 -2.81 13.14 -19.24
N ILE A 211 -2.67 13.19 -17.91
CA ILE A 211 -2.82 12.02 -17.03
C ILE A 211 -4.23 11.42 -17.15
N VAL A 212 -5.27 12.26 -17.12
CA VAL A 212 -6.67 11.82 -17.29
C VAL A 212 -6.88 11.16 -18.65
N ALA A 213 -6.37 11.74 -19.73
CA ALA A 213 -6.47 11.16 -21.07
C ALA A 213 -5.80 9.77 -21.13
N LYS A 214 -4.57 9.66 -20.61
CA LYS A 214 -3.81 8.40 -20.56
C LYS A 214 -4.46 7.35 -19.66
N TYR A 215 -5.06 7.76 -18.55
CA TYR A 215 -5.82 6.87 -17.68
C TYR A 215 -7.05 6.30 -18.40
N ARG A 216 -7.77 7.12 -19.17
CA ARG A 216 -8.93 6.68 -19.97
C ARG A 216 -8.52 5.72 -21.10
N GLU A 217 -7.39 5.97 -21.75
CA GLU A 217 -6.79 5.04 -22.73
C GLU A 217 -6.47 3.68 -22.07
N LEU A 218 -5.84 3.70 -20.88
CA LEU A 218 -5.56 2.50 -20.10
C LEU A 218 -6.84 1.75 -19.73
N HIS A 219 -7.87 2.46 -19.26
CA HIS A 219 -9.14 1.86 -18.88
C HIS A 219 -9.81 1.16 -20.08
N GLN A 220 -9.79 1.81 -21.26
CA GLN A 220 -10.30 1.19 -22.48
C GLN A 220 -9.48 -0.06 -22.86
N LYS A 221 -8.15 -0.01 -22.78
CA LYS A 221 -7.27 -1.17 -23.03
C LYS A 221 -7.59 -2.34 -22.10
N ILE A 222 -7.83 -2.09 -20.81
CA ILE A 222 -8.23 -3.12 -19.82
C ILE A 222 -9.57 -3.77 -20.20
N TYR A 223 -10.51 -2.96 -20.69
CA TYR A 223 -11.80 -3.44 -21.17
C TYR A 223 -11.67 -4.30 -22.43
N ASP A 224 -10.91 -3.83 -23.41
CA ASP A 224 -10.69 -4.51 -24.70
C ASP A 224 -9.92 -5.84 -24.52
N ASP A 225 -9.00 -5.89 -23.57
CA ASP A 225 -8.30 -7.11 -23.15
C ASP A 225 -9.20 -8.14 -22.42
N GLY A 226 -10.46 -7.78 -22.15
CA GLY A 226 -11.43 -8.62 -21.48
C GLY A 226 -11.13 -8.87 -20.00
N LEU A 227 -10.35 -8.00 -19.34
CA LEU A 227 -9.89 -8.21 -17.95
C LEU A 227 -11.02 -8.07 -16.93
N TYR A 228 -12.14 -7.45 -17.29
CA TYR A 228 -13.35 -7.45 -16.46
C TYR A 228 -14.08 -8.81 -16.45
N ASN A 229 -13.79 -9.71 -17.40
CA ASN A 229 -14.45 -11.02 -17.45
C ASN A 229 -13.96 -11.93 -16.32
N CYS A 230 -14.90 -12.41 -15.51
CA CYS A 230 -14.60 -13.29 -14.39
C CYS A 230 -14.56 -14.76 -14.83
N ASN A 231 -13.42 -15.42 -14.65
CA ASN A 231 -13.32 -16.87 -14.76
C ASN A 231 -13.83 -17.54 -13.47
N TYR A 232 -15.06 -18.07 -13.51
CA TYR A 232 -15.67 -18.73 -12.36
C TYR A 232 -14.92 -19.98 -11.85
N TRP A 233 -14.10 -20.63 -12.70
CA TRP A 233 -13.25 -21.74 -12.24
C TRP A 233 -12.21 -21.31 -11.21
N ALA A 234 -11.79 -20.03 -11.23
CA ALA A 234 -10.93 -19.50 -10.17
C ALA A 234 -11.62 -19.60 -8.81
N TYR A 235 -12.91 -19.25 -8.71
CA TYR A 235 -13.69 -19.37 -7.48
C TYR A 235 -13.99 -20.82 -7.08
N ALA A 236 -14.09 -21.75 -8.05
CA ALA A 236 -14.21 -23.18 -7.73
C ALA A 236 -13.01 -23.68 -6.91
N ARG A 237 -11.78 -23.26 -7.26
CA ARG A 237 -10.56 -23.60 -6.49
C ARG A 237 -10.61 -23.04 -5.07
N GLU A 238 -11.16 -21.85 -4.91
CA GLU A 238 -11.27 -21.14 -3.65
C GLU A 238 -12.33 -21.78 -2.75
N CYS A 239 -13.45 -22.22 -3.33
CA CYS A 239 -14.45 -23.06 -2.67
C CYS A 239 -13.83 -24.38 -2.18
N CYS A 240 -13.03 -25.06 -3.01
CA CYS A 240 -12.32 -26.27 -2.59
C CYS A 240 -11.38 -26.01 -1.42
N ARG A 241 -10.61 -24.90 -1.46
CA ARG A 241 -9.69 -24.53 -0.38
C ARG A 241 -10.44 -24.23 0.93
N CYS A 242 -11.51 -23.42 0.87
CA CYS A 242 -12.31 -23.08 2.04
C CYS A 242 -13.02 -24.31 2.62
N THR A 243 -13.54 -25.20 1.76
CA THR A 243 -14.17 -26.46 2.20
C THR A 243 -13.14 -27.39 2.84
N GLY A 244 -11.92 -27.47 2.28
CA GLY A 244 -10.81 -28.23 2.87
C GLY A 244 -10.40 -27.70 4.23
N LEU A 245 -10.31 -26.38 4.39
CA LEU A 245 -10.01 -25.74 5.69
C LEU A 245 -11.14 -25.95 6.70
N LEU A 246 -12.40 -25.89 6.28
CA LEU A 246 -13.55 -26.20 7.13
C LEU A 246 -13.54 -27.67 7.56
N ALA A 247 -13.28 -28.59 6.64
CA ALA A 247 -13.16 -30.02 6.94
C ALA A 247 -12.00 -30.26 7.92
N GLY A 248 -10.84 -29.63 7.70
CA GLY A 248 -9.71 -29.68 8.62
C GLY A 248 -10.05 -29.15 10.02
N CYS A 249 -10.81 -28.06 10.10
CA CYS A 249 -11.34 -27.52 11.37
C CYS A 249 -12.22 -28.53 12.10
N LEU A 250 -13.19 -29.14 11.41
CA LEU A 250 -14.14 -30.09 11.99
C LEU A 250 -13.49 -31.43 12.38
N ILE A 251 -12.59 -31.95 11.55
CA ILE A 251 -11.81 -33.17 11.83
C ILE A 251 -10.91 -32.94 13.05
N SER A 252 -10.17 -31.83 13.08
CA SER A 252 -9.30 -31.49 14.22
C SER A 252 -10.11 -31.31 15.50
N LEU A 253 -11.30 -30.71 15.41
CA LEU A 253 -12.22 -30.58 16.54
C LEU A 253 -12.68 -31.95 17.06
N HIS A 254 -13.02 -32.88 16.16
CA HIS A 254 -13.42 -34.25 16.51
C HIS A 254 -12.31 -34.98 17.28
N PHE A 255 -11.06 -34.83 16.84
CA PHE A 255 -9.88 -35.39 17.52
C PHE A 255 -9.38 -34.54 18.71
N LYS A 256 -10.13 -33.52 19.13
CA LYS A 256 -9.79 -32.63 20.26
C LYS A 256 -8.48 -31.83 20.07
N LEU A 257 -8.01 -31.68 18.83
CA LEU A 257 -6.88 -30.82 18.45
C LEU A 257 -7.38 -29.37 18.32
N TYR A 258 -7.72 -28.75 19.45
CA TYR A 258 -8.45 -27.47 19.49
C TYR A 258 -7.66 -26.31 18.86
N VAL A 259 -6.34 -26.24 19.08
CA VAL A 259 -5.49 -25.18 18.49
C VAL A 259 -5.43 -25.30 16.97
N LEU A 260 -5.21 -26.52 16.46
CA LEU A 260 -5.20 -26.77 15.01
C LEU A 260 -6.56 -26.47 14.38
N SER A 261 -7.65 -26.86 15.05
CA SER A 261 -9.00 -26.51 14.63
C SER A 261 -9.20 -24.99 14.53
N ALA A 262 -8.75 -24.22 15.52
CA ALA A 262 -8.82 -22.76 15.52
C ALA A 262 -7.99 -22.13 14.38
N ILE A 263 -6.79 -22.65 14.10
CA ILE A 263 -5.94 -22.22 12.99
C ILE A 263 -6.65 -22.48 11.65
N CYS A 264 -7.21 -23.67 11.44
CA CYS A 264 -7.96 -23.98 10.22
C CYS A 264 -9.17 -23.06 10.03
N LEU A 265 -9.89 -22.74 11.10
CA LEU A 265 -11.02 -21.81 11.06
C LEU A 265 -10.56 -20.38 10.71
N GLY A 266 -9.51 -19.89 11.36
CA GLY A 266 -8.94 -18.58 11.09
C GLY A 266 -8.42 -18.45 9.66
N ALA A 267 -7.72 -19.48 9.16
CA ALA A 267 -7.26 -19.54 7.78
C ALA A 267 -8.42 -19.59 6.78
N MET A 268 -9.52 -20.26 7.13
CA MET A 268 -10.73 -20.24 6.30
C MET A 268 -11.31 -18.83 6.20
N TRP A 269 -11.43 -18.12 7.33
CA TRP A 269 -11.90 -16.72 7.31
C TRP A 269 -10.97 -15.79 6.54
N HIS A 270 -9.65 -15.97 6.67
CA HIS A 270 -8.64 -15.25 5.89
C HIS A 270 -8.86 -15.42 4.39
N GLN A 271 -9.20 -16.63 3.91
CA GLN A 271 -9.45 -16.87 2.49
C GLN A 271 -10.83 -16.37 2.02
N LEU A 272 -11.87 -16.53 2.85
CA LEU A 272 -13.25 -16.13 2.51
C LEU A 272 -13.42 -14.62 2.35
N VAL A 273 -12.60 -13.83 3.04
CA VAL A 273 -12.68 -12.37 2.96
C VAL A 273 -12.39 -11.85 1.55
N PHE A 274 -11.55 -12.54 0.78
CA PHE A 274 -11.21 -12.12 -0.58
C PHE A 274 -12.42 -12.27 -1.51
N VAL A 275 -13.14 -13.39 -1.42
CA VAL A 275 -14.40 -13.59 -2.17
C VAL A 275 -15.45 -12.57 -1.76
N THR A 276 -15.52 -12.28 -0.46
CA THR A 276 -16.44 -11.29 0.10
C THR A 276 -16.14 -9.89 -0.44
N HIS A 277 -14.88 -9.52 -0.48
CA HIS A 277 -14.38 -8.26 -1.03
C HIS A 277 -14.68 -8.13 -2.53
N ASP A 278 -14.37 -9.16 -3.32
CA ASP A 278 -14.69 -9.24 -4.75
C ASP A 278 -16.19 -9.04 -5.02
N ALA A 279 -17.03 -9.73 -4.24
CA ALA A 279 -18.48 -9.61 -4.33
C ALA A 279 -18.97 -8.20 -3.94
N GLY A 280 -18.32 -7.58 -2.95
CA GLY A 280 -18.59 -6.22 -2.51
C GLY A 280 -18.41 -5.18 -3.62
N HIS A 281 -17.36 -5.36 -4.42
CA HIS A 281 -16.99 -4.52 -5.58
C HIS A 281 -17.64 -4.92 -6.89
N MET A 282 -18.55 -5.89 -6.87
CA MET A 282 -19.24 -6.37 -8.06
C MET A 282 -18.32 -7.01 -9.12
N SER A 283 -17.19 -7.59 -8.71
CA SER A 283 -16.22 -8.17 -9.64
C SER A 283 -16.49 -9.64 -9.99
N ILE A 284 -17.50 -10.28 -9.39
CA ILE A 284 -17.80 -11.71 -9.63
C ILE A 284 -18.74 -11.85 -10.83
N THR A 285 -19.98 -11.37 -10.71
CA THR A 285 -20.99 -11.51 -11.77
C THR A 285 -21.35 -10.18 -12.43
N HIS A 286 -20.83 -9.06 -11.91
CA HIS A 286 -21.19 -7.69 -12.31
C HIS A 286 -22.67 -7.33 -12.09
N LYS A 287 -23.46 -8.22 -11.47
CA LYS A 287 -24.89 -8.01 -11.20
C LYS A 287 -25.13 -7.69 -9.74
N TYR A 288 -25.50 -6.42 -9.47
CA TYR A 288 -25.61 -5.86 -8.11
C TYR A 288 -26.24 -6.80 -7.07
N GLN A 289 -27.41 -7.38 -7.40
CA GLN A 289 -28.15 -8.23 -6.48
C GLN A 289 -27.45 -9.57 -6.20
N ILE A 290 -26.86 -10.19 -7.23
CA ILE A 290 -26.26 -11.51 -7.09
C ILE A 290 -25.01 -11.41 -6.22
N ASP A 291 -24.08 -10.51 -6.53
CA ASP A 291 -22.86 -10.41 -5.74
C ASP A 291 -23.14 -9.86 -4.34
N SER A 292 -24.11 -8.95 -4.17
CA SER A 292 -24.51 -8.51 -2.83
C SER A 292 -25.05 -9.67 -1.98
N ILE A 293 -25.81 -10.61 -2.58
CA ILE A 293 -26.28 -11.81 -1.86
C ILE A 293 -25.12 -12.76 -1.56
N ILE A 294 -24.24 -13.05 -2.54
CA ILE A 294 -23.05 -13.90 -2.34
C ILE A 294 -22.20 -13.34 -1.19
N GLY A 295 -21.89 -12.05 -1.27
CA GLY A 295 -21.12 -11.33 -0.28
C GLY A 295 -21.79 -11.33 1.10
N THR A 296 -23.10 -11.11 1.17
CA THR A 296 -23.86 -11.14 2.43
C THR A 296 -23.90 -12.53 3.05
N VAL A 297 -24.09 -13.58 2.24
CA VAL A 297 -24.10 -14.96 2.76
C VAL A 297 -22.74 -15.30 3.37
N ILE A 298 -21.64 -15.02 2.65
CA ILE A 298 -20.30 -15.34 3.15
C ILE A 298 -19.94 -14.45 4.34
N ALA A 299 -20.08 -13.12 4.23
CA ALA A 299 -19.71 -12.18 5.28
C ALA A 299 -20.53 -12.40 6.56
N ASN A 300 -21.85 -12.44 6.44
CA ASN A 300 -22.72 -12.42 7.61
C ASN A 300 -22.92 -13.82 8.20
N PHE A 301 -23.20 -14.86 7.39
CA PHE A 301 -23.48 -16.20 7.93
C PHE A 301 -22.21 -16.95 8.34
N ILE A 302 -21.09 -16.75 7.63
CA ILE A 302 -19.86 -17.50 7.86
C ILE A 302 -18.79 -16.63 8.54
N GLY A 303 -18.66 -15.37 8.15
CA GLY A 303 -17.65 -14.45 8.70
C GLY A 303 -18.09 -13.68 9.95
N GLY A 304 -19.40 -13.54 10.19
CA GLY A 304 -19.94 -12.70 11.25
C GLY A 304 -19.77 -11.19 11.03
N LEU A 305 -19.52 -10.73 9.80
CA LEU A 305 -19.32 -9.32 9.47
C LEU A 305 -20.47 -8.80 8.59
N SER A 306 -20.83 -7.53 8.76
CA SER A 306 -21.86 -6.88 7.95
C SER A 306 -21.29 -6.41 6.61
N MET A 307 -21.77 -7.02 5.52
CA MET A 307 -21.47 -6.58 4.16
C MET A 307 -21.96 -5.15 3.91
N GLY A 308 -23.12 -4.77 4.45
CA GLY A 308 -23.66 -3.42 4.30
C GLY A 308 -22.82 -2.34 4.97
N TRP A 309 -22.33 -2.61 6.19
CA TRP A 309 -21.36 -1.74 6.88
C TRP A 309 -20.10 -1.60 6.05
N TRP A 310 -19.52 -2.73 5.64
CA TRP A 310 -18.27 -2.75 4.90
C TRP A 310 -18.38 -1.94 3.60
N LYS A 311 -19.43 -2.17 2.78
CA LYS A 311 -19.64 -1.38 1.54
C LYS A 311 -19.77 0.11 1.81
N ARG A 312 -20.46 0.50 2.90
CA ARG A 312 -20.66 1.92 3.24
C ARG A 312 -19.34 2.59 3.65
N SER A 313 -18.51 1.93 4.45
CA SER A 313 -17.21 2.46 4.88
C SER A 313 -16.22 2.46 3.73
N HIS A 314 -16.06 1.29 3.11
CA HIS A 314 -15.03 1.04 2.12
C HIS A 314 -15.23 1.86 0.85
N ASN A 315 -16.48 2.08 0.39
CA ASN A 315 -16.71 2.95 -0.75
C ASN A 315 -16.35 4.43 -0.48
N VAL A 316 -16.41 4.89 0.77
CA VAL A 316 -15.90 6.23 1.11
C VAL A 316 -14.38 6.21 1.07
N HIS A 317 -13.75 5.21 1.70
CA HIS A 317 -12.30 5.01 1.64
C HIS A 317 -11.75 5.02 0.19
N HIS A 318 -12.46 4.40 -0.76
CA HIS A 318 -12.07 4.40 -2.18
C HIS A 318 -12.10 5.78 -2.85
N ILE A 319 -12.99 6.67 -2.42
CA ILE A 319 -13.15 8.00 -3.03
C ILE A 319 -12.18 9.01 -2.43
N VAL A 320 -11.92 8.91 -1.13
CA VAL A 320 -11.09 9.85 -0.35
C VAL A 320 -9.96 9.13 0.38
N THR A 321 -9.30 8.17 -0.27
CA THR A 321 -8.25 7.35 0.33
C THR A 321 -7.17 8.21 1.00
N ASN A 322 -6.81 7.85 2.24
CA ASN A 322 -5.81 8.53 3.06
C ASN A 322 -6.10 10.00 3.39
N ALA A 323 -7.34 10.48 3.26
CA ALA A 323 -7.72 11.81 3.72
C ALA A 323 -8.08 11.77 5.22
N PRO A 324 -7.28 12.36 6.14
CA PRO A 324 -7.44 12.16 7.58
C PRO A 324 -8.82 12.55 8.14
N GLU A 325 -9.50 13.51 7.52
CA GLU A 325 -10.81 14.03 7.95
C GLU A 325 -11.99 13.23 7.38
N HIS A 326 -11.74 12.41 6.36
CA HIS A 326 -12.79 11.91 5.48
C HIS A 326 -12.77 10.39 5.32
N ASP A 327 -11.59 9.78 5.46
CA ASP A 327 -11.38 8.36 5.27
C ASP A 327 -11.57 7.58 6.57
N PRO A 328 -12.68 6.82 6.73
CA PRO A 328 -12.94 6.08 7.96
C PRO A 328 -11.88 5.02 8.28
N ASP A 329 -11.09 4.56 7.30
CA ASP A 329 -10.16 3.46 7.49
C ASP A 329 -8.86 3.91 8.21
N ILE A 330 -8.56 5.22 8.25
CA ILE A 330 -7.42 5.81 8.99
C ILE A 330 -7.84 6.63 10.23
N GLU A 331 -9.13 6.73 10.51
CA GLU A 331 -9.72 7.44 11.66
C GLU A 331 -9.69 6.57 12.94
N GLN A 332 -8.49 6.23 13.41
CA GLN A 332 -8.27 5.16 14.40
C GLN A 332 -7.95 5.63 15.83
N LEU A 333 -8.16 6.92 16.13
CA LEU A 333 -8.01 7.42 17.49
C LEU A 333 -8.94 6.67 18.46
N PRO A 334 -8.47 6.32 19.68
CA PRO A 334 -7.20 6.74 20.31
C PRO A 334 -6.00 5.77 20.10
N PHE A 335 -6.14 4.73 19.25
CA PHE A 335 -5.14 3.65 19.19
C PHE A 335 -3.98 3.93 18.23
N PHE A 336 -4.26 4.54 17.08
CA PHE A 336 -3.27 4.82 16.05
C PHE A 336 -3.41 6.23 15.49
N ALA A 337 -2.27 6.87 15.22
CA ALA A 337 -2.18 8.14 14.52
C ALA A 337 -1.42 7.92 13.22
N VAL A 338 -2.16 7.70 12.13
CA VAL A 338 -1.62 7.48 10.78
C VAL A 338 -1.15 8.80 10.14
N SER A 339 -1.70 9.92 10.58
CA SER A 339 -1.33 11.26 10.15
C SER A 339 -1.09 12.15 11.37
N HIS A 340 -0.15 13.09 11.26
CA HIS A 340 0.10 14.11 12.28
C HIS A 340 -1.12 15.00 12.53
N ARG A 341 -2.06 15.09 11.57
CA ARG A 341 -3.35 15.80 11.74
C ARG A 341 -4.21 15.24 12.87
N LEU A 342 -4.05 13.95 13.21
CA LEU A 342 -4.75 13.30 14.33
C LEU A 342 -4.16 13.66 15.71
N LEU A 343 -3.01 14.35 15.76
CA LEU A 343 -2.41 14.83 17.01
C LEU A 343 -2.98 16.20 17.44
N GLY A 344 -3.93 16.73 16.68
CA GLY A 344 -4.84 17.81 17.09
C GLY A 344 -6.27 17.29 17.30
N ASN A 345 -7.23 18.21 17.39
CA ASN A 345 -8.64 17.83 17.29
C ASN A 345 -9.04 17.78 15.82
N LEU A 346 -9.60 16.65 15.38
CA LEU A 346 -9.99 16.48 13.98
C LEU A 346 -11.47 16.12 13.86
N ARG A 347 -12.22 16.85 13.03
CA ARG A 347 -13.62 16.51 12.75
C ARG A 347 -13.67 15.44 11.65
N SER A 348 -14.15 14.25 12.01
CA SER A 348 -14.46 13.19 11.06
C SER A 348 -15.75 13.51 10.33
N THR A 349 -15.71 13.62 9.00
CA THR A 349 -16.90 13.77 8.17
C THR A 349 -17.64 12.44 7.99
N TYR A 350 -16.96 11.30 8.17
CA TYR A 350 -17.58 9.98 8.10
C TYR A 350 -18.35 9.59 9.36
N TYR A 351 -17.80 9.82 10.56
CA TYR A 351 -18.52 9.56 11.81
C TYR A 351 -19.34 10.75 12.30
N ASP A 352 -19.15 11.93 11.70
CA ASP A 352 -19.76 13.20 12.12
C ASP A 352 -19.51 13.50 13.61
N ARG A 353 -18.26 13.32 14.02
CA ARG A 353 -17.79 13.55 15.38
C ARG A 353 -16.40 14.18 15.39
N ILE A 354 -16.09 14.90 16.46
CA ILE A 354 -14.74 15.39 16.72
C ILE A 354 -13.95 14.26 17.38
N MET A 355 -12.88 13.83 16.73
CA MET A 355 -11.88 12.94 17.30
C MET A 355 -10.91 13.79 18.12
N LYS A 356 -11.01 13.67 19.44
CA LYS A 356 -10.23 14.48 20.37
C LYS A 356 -8.88 13.84 20.63
N TYR A 357 -7.81 14.63 20.52
CA TYR A 357 -6.51 14.24 21.04
C TYR A 357 -6.42 14.59 22.53
N ASP A 358 -6.95 13.70 23.36
CA ASP A 358 -6.94 13.85 24.81
C ASP A 358 -5.73 13.15 25.47
N ALA A 359 -5.62 13.26 26.79
CA ALA A 359 -4.52 12.65 27.54
C ALA A 359 -4.47 11.11 27.38
N PHE A 360 -5.62 10.46 27.15
CA PHE A 360 -5.69 9.02 26.95
C PHE A 360 -5.17 8.62 25.57
N ALA A 361 -5.58 9.35 24.52
CA ALA A 361 -5.02 9.20 23.18
C ALA A 361 -3.50 9.44 23.18
N ASN A 362 -3.03 10.52 23.83
CA ASN A 362 -1.60 10.82 23.97
C ASN A 362 -0.82 9.65 24.60
N ALA A 363 -1.35 9.06 25.69
CA ALA A 363 -0.70 7.95 26.37
C ALA A 363 -0.58 6.69 25.49
N LEU A 364 -1.66 6.32 24.78
CA LEU A 364 -1.65 5.16 23.88
C LEU A 364 -0.77 5.39 22.65
N LEU A 365 -0.80 6.59 22.07
CA LEU A 365 -0.04 6.91 20.87
C LEU A 365 1.48 6.91 21.09
N ARG A 366 1.96 7.17 22.31
CA ARG A 366 3.38 7.04 22.66
C ARG A 366 3.89 5.60 22.58
N VAL A 367 3.00 4.62 22.80
CA VAL A 367 3.34 3.19 22.75
C VAL A 367 2.84 2.50 21.49
N GLN A 368 2.26 3.25 20.53
CA GLN A 368 1.61 2.68 19.35
C GLN A 368 2.53 1.77 18.54
N ALA A 369 3.83 2.07 18.46
CA ALA A 369 4.81 1.25 17.75
C ALA A 369 4.90 -0.18 18.32
N TRP A 370 4.78 -0.33 19.64
CA TRP A 370 4.79 -1.62 20.33
C TRP A 370 3.43 -2.31 20.30
N THR A 371 2.34 -1.53 20.37
CA THR A 371 0.97 -2.07 20.39
C THR A 371 0.39 -2.30 19.00
N TYR A 372 1.08 -1.92 17.93
CA TYR A 372 0.63 -2.01 16.54
C TYR A 372 0.17 -3.42 16.15
N PHE A 373 1.08 -4.39 16.15
CA PHE A 373 0.75 -5.76 15.79
C PHE A 373 -0.23 -6.43 16.78
N PRO A 374 -0.07 -6.29 18.11
CA PRO A 374 -1.05 -6.82 19.06
C PRO A 374 -2.48 -6.31 18.82
N ILE A 375 -2.68 -5.01 18.64
CA ILE A 375 -4.03 -4.45 18.41
C ILE A 375 -4.57 -4.90 17.06
N LEU A 376 -3.77 -4.87 15.99
CA LEU A 376 -4.20 -5.33 14.66
C LEU A 376 -4.58 -6.82 14.65
N SER A 377 -3.91 -7.63 15.47
CA SER A 377 -4.24 -9.05 15.62
C SER A 377 -5.65 -9.28 16.20
N LEU A 378 -6.18 -8.29 16.92
CA LEU A 378 -7.49 -8.29 17.55
C LEU A 378 -8.49 -7.32 16.87
N ALA A 379 -8.09 -6.63 15.80
CA ALA A 379 -8.92 -5.62 15.14
C ALA A 379 -10.26 -6.18 14.63
N ARG A 380 -10.34 -7.49 14.38
CA ARG A 380 -11.58 -8.17 13.98
C ARG A 380 -12.73 -7.97 14.99
N PHE A 381 -12.43 -7.86 16.28
CA PHE A 381 -13.47 -7.59 17.29
C PHE A 381 -14.14 -6.24 17.10
N ASN A 382 -13.38 -5.22 16.70
CA ASN A 382 -13.93 -3.92 16.34
C ASN A 382 -14.85 -4.03 15.11
N LEU A 383 -14.51 -4.87 14.13
CA LEU A 383 -15.36 -5.11 12.96
C LEU A 383 -16.71 -5.75 13.33
N TYR A 384 -16.75 -6.63 14.34
CA TYR A 384 -18.02 -7.15 14.87
C TYR A 384 -18.87 -6.06 15.50
N PHE A 385 -18.25 -5.18 16.30
CA PHE A 385 -18.94 -4.05 16.90
C PHE A 385 -19.53 -3.13 15.82
N LEU A 386 -18.72 -2.73 14.83
CA LEU A 386 -19.16 -1.87 13.72
C LEU A 386 -20.28 -2.52 12.89
N SER A 387 -20.23 -3.83 12.71
CA SER A 387 -21.28 -4.58 12.02
C SER A 387 -22.63 -4.49 12.75
N TRP A 388 -22.63 -4.69 14.07
CA TRP A 388 -23.85 -4.57 14.88
C TRP A 388 -24.31 -3.12 15.01
N ASP A 389 -23.40 -2.18 15.22
CA ASP A 389 -23.70 -0.75 15.28
C ASP A 389 -24.42 -0.28 14.00
N TYR A 390 -23.94 -0.69 12.82
CA TYR A 390 -24.58 -0.39 11.54
C TYR A 390 -25.99 -0.95 11.42
N LEU A 391 -26.17 -2.23 11.77
CA LEU A 391 -27.45 -2.95 11.64
C LEU A 391 -28.49 -2.43 12.63
N ILE A 392 -28.11 -2.23 13.89
CA ILE A 392 -28.98 -1.72 14.96
C ILE A 392 -29.31 -0.25 14.71
N GLY A 393 -28.30 0.56 14.38
CA GLY A 393 -28.46 1.98 14.07
C GLY A 393 -29.28 2.29 12.82
N GLY A 394 -29.64 1.26 12.02
CA GLY A 394 -30.48 1.43 10.83
C GLY A 394 -29.84 2.34 9.78
N ARG A 395 -28.51 2.24 9.69
CA ARG A 395 -27.63 3.07 8.87
C ARG A 395 -27.53 2.62 7.40
N GLY A 396 -28.15 1.50 7.05
CA GLY A 396 -28.22 1.00 5.68
C GLY A 396 -29.37 1.57 4.84
N PRO A 397 -29.45 1.23 3.54
CA PRO A 397 -30.46 1.73 2.63
C PRO A 397 -31.89 1.37 3.09
N LYS A 398 -32.73 2.38 3.30
CA LYS A 398 -34.13 2.17 3.74
C LYS A 398 -35.11 1.97 2.59
N LYS A 399 -34.68 2.27 1.37
CA LYS A 399 -35.48 2.23 0.15
C LYS A 399 -34.68 1.63 -1.01
N GLY A 400 -35.36 1.36 -2.11
CA GLY A 400 -34.74 0.84 -3.33
C GLY A 400 -34.39 -0.66 -3.24
N PRO A 401 -33.59 -1.15 -4.20
CA PRO A 401 -33.37 -2.58 -4.40
C PRO A 401 -32.50 -3.22 -3.30
N ALA A 402 -31.90 -2.42 -2.42
CA ALA A 402 -31.08 -2.87 -1.29
C ALA A 402 -31.84 -2.91 0.05
N LYS A 403 -33.11 -2.49 0.10
CA LYS A 403 -33.88 -2.35 1.34
C LYS A 403 -33.92 -3.63 2.19
N TYR A 404 -34.02 -4.79 1.54
CA TYR A 404 -34.15 -6.08 2.23
C TYR A 404 -32.80 -6.61 2.75
N HIS A 405 -31.67 -6.05 2.32
CA HIS A 405 -30.33 -6.48 2.72
C HIS A 405 -30.16 -6.41 4.24
N ARG A 406 -30.67 -5.37 4.90
CA ARG A 406 -30.61 -5.25 6.36
C ARG A 406 -31.16 -6.49 7.09
N TRP A 407 -32.29 -7.03 6.64
CA TRP A 407 -32.94 -8.19 7.27
C TRP A 407 -32.20 -9.49 6.97
N LEU A 408 -31.68 -9.63 5.75
CA LEU A 408 -30.83 -10.76 5.39
C LEU A 408 -29.54 -10.75 6.23
N GLU A 409 -28.94 -9.58 6.41
CA GLU A 409 -27.73 -9.38 7.22
C GLU A 409 -27.97 -9.66 8.71
N PHE A 410 -29.08 -9.20 9.28
CA PHE A 410 -29.49 -9.55 10.65
C PHE A 410 -29.64 -11.06 10.82
N THR A 411 -30.31 -11.72 9.86
CA THR A 411 -30.50 -13.18 9.88
C THR A 411 -29.15 -13.89 9.85
N GLY A 412 -28.25 -13.46 8.96
CA GLY A 412 -26.90 -14.00 8.87
C GLY A 412 -26.09 -13.81 10.15
N GLN A 413 -26.15 -12.63 10.77
CA GLN A 413 -25.45 -12.35 12.02
C GLN A 413 -25.96 -13.22 13.18
N ILE A 414 -27.28 -13.33 13.34
CA ILE A 414 -27.87 -14.22 14.36
C ILE A 414 -27.45 -15.67 14.12
N PHE A 415 -27.50 -16.12 12.86
CA PHE A 415 -27.05 -17.46 12.49
C PHE A 415 -25.56 -17.67 12.82
N PHE A 416 -24.70 -16.70 12.51
CA PHE A 416 -23.27 -16.76 12.81
C PHE A 416 -23.01 -16.95 14.30
N TRP A 417 -23.57 -16.08 15.14
CA TRP A 417 -23.38 -16.19 16.59
C TRP A 417 -24.01 -17.45 17.18
N TYR A 418 -25.06 -17.99 16.55
CA TYR A 418 -25.60 -19.29 16.91
C TYR A 418 -24.63 -20.43 16.63
N TRP A 419 -24.13 -20.59 15.39
CA TRP A 419 -23.26 -21.73 15.08
C TRP A 419 -21.85 -21.57 15.68
N PHE A 420 -21.28 -20.36 15.64
CA PHE A 420 -19.95 -20.09 16.17
C PHE A 420 -19.97 -19.97 17.69
N GLY A 421 -20.80 -19.06 18.23
CA GLY A 421 -20.87 -18.80 19.66
C GLY A 421 -21.48 -19.94 20.46
N TYR A 422 -22.66 -20.42 20.07
CA TYR A 422 -23.33 -21.49 20.81
C TYR A 422 -22.91 -22.90 20.35
N GLY A 423 -22.92 -23.18 19.05
CA GLY A 423 -22.59 -24.49 18.50
C GLY A 423 -21.14 -24.90 18.74
N LEU A 424 -20.19 -24.12 18.23
CA LEU A 424 -18.77 -24.42 18.28
C LEU A 424 -18.17 -24.12 19.66
N LEU A 425 -18.30 -22.88 20.16
CA LEU A 425 -17.61 -22.49 21.39
C LEU A 425 -18.29 -23.07 22.64
N TYR A 426 -19.61 -22.91 22.81
CA TYR A 426 -20.29 -23.34 24.04
C TYR A 426 -20.52 -24.86 24.09
N LYS A 427 -20.99 -25.48 23.00
CA LYS A 427 -21.33 -26.92 22.98
C LYS A 427 -20.14 -27.84 22.69
N SER A 428 -19.19 -27.47 21.82
CA SER A 428 -18.12 -28.39 21.42
C SER A 428 -16.84 -28.28 22.26
N LEU A 429 -16.59 -27.15 22.93
CA LEU A 429 -15.38 -26.96 23.74
C LEU A 429 -15.65 -27.17 25.24
N PRO A 430 -14.76 -27.90 25.94
CA PRO A 430 -15.03 -28.44 27.28
C PRO A 430 -15.02 -27.38 28.40
N ASP A 431 -14.10 -26.41 28.34
CA ASP A 431 -13.86 -25.46 29.43
C ASP A 431 -13.66 -24.02 28.93
N ALA A 432 -13.72 -23.06 29.86
CA ALA A 432 -13.63 -21.63 29.55
C ALA A 432 -12.25 -21.19 29.03
N ARG A 433 -11.15 -21.81 29.49
CA ARG A 433 -9.79 -21.47 29.06
C ARG A 433 -9.57 -21.91 27.61
N THR A 434 -10.00 -23.11 27.27
CA THR A 434 -9.95 -23.63 25.89
C THR A 434 -10.79 -22.77 24.94
N ARG A 435 -11.98 -22.34 25.37
CA ARG A 435 -12.82 -21.40 24.59
C ARG A 435 -12.12 -20.07 24.33
N PHE A 436 -11.54 -19.48 25.37
CA PHE A 436 -10.80 -18.22 25.25
C PHE A 436 -9.61 -18.35 24.29
N MET A 437 -8.81 -19.41 24.42
CA MET A 437 -7.68 -19.66 23.52
C MET A 437 -8.12 -19.95 22.08
N TYR A 438 -9.22 -20.67 21.88
CA TYR A 438 -9.77 -20.94 20.55
C TYR A 438 -10.18 -19.63 19.85
N ILE A 439 -10.86 -18.74 20.57
CA ILE A 439 -11.21 -17.41 20.07
C ILE A 439 -9.92 -16.66 19.68
N LEU A 440 -8.95 -16.56 20.59
CA LEU A 440 -7.71 -15.82 20.35
C LEU A 440 -6.96 -16.34 19.12
N VAL A 441 -6.68 -17.65 19.05
CA VAL A 441 -5.92 -18.25 17.96
C VAL A 441 -6.64 -18.12 16.62
N SER A 442 -7.95 -18.35 16.57
CA SER A 442 -8.70 -18.23 15.30
C SER A 442 -8.72 -16.79 14.76
N HIS A 443 -8.77 -15.79 15.63
CA HIS A 443 -8.82 -14.38 15.23
C HIS A 443 -7.44 -13.86 14.82
N VAL A 444 -6.39 -14.21 15.59
CA VAL A 444 -5.00 -13.87 15.24
C VAL A 444 -4.59 -14.55 13.94
N THR A 445 -5.01 -15.81 13.70
CA THR A 445 -4.71 -16.49 12.44
C THR A 445 -5.30 -15.78 11.22
N ALA A 446 -6.44 -15.09 11.38
CA ALA A 446 -7.07 -14.31 10.32
C ALA A 446 -6.52 -12.88 10.16
N SER A 447 -5.66 -12.43 11.08
CA SER A 447 -5.19 -11.04 11.11
C SER A 447 -4.11 -10.64 10.09
N PRO A 448 -3.36 -11.53 9.42
CA PRO A 448 -2.42 -11.12 8.37
C PRO A 448 -3.08 -10.24 7.29
N LEU A 449 -4.37 -10.45 7.02
CA LEU A 449 -5.18 -9.59 6.16
C LEU A 449 -5.13 -8.11 6.58
N HIS A 450 -5.33 -7.82 7.87
CA HIS A 450 -5.34 -6.43 8.35
C HIS A 450 -3.99 -5.77 8.11
N VAL A 451 -2.91 -6.49 8.45
CA VAL A 451 -1.52 -6.02 8.25
C VAL A 451 -1.27 -5.69 6.78
N GLN A 452 -1.74 -6.55 5.87
CA GLN A 452 -1.60 -6.31 4.43
C GLN A 452 -2.34 -5.04 3.97
N ILE A 453 -3.59 -4.83 4.41
CA ILE A 453 -4.38 -3.65 4.02
C ILE A 453 -3.73 -2.38 4.56
N VAL A 454 -3.32 -2.35 5.84
CA VAL A 454 -2.73 -1.15 6.44
C VAL A 454 -1.35 -0.83 5.87
N LEU A 455 -0.52 -1.83 5.54
CA LEU A 455 0.79 -1.60 4.92
C LEU A 455 0.66 -0.84 3.58
N SER A 456 -0.40 -1.12 2.82
CA SER A 456 -0.65 -0.47 1.53
C SER A 456 -1.15 0.97 1.61
N HIS A 457 -1.58 1.43 2.79
CA HIS A 457 -2.21 2.74 2.98
C HIS A 457 -1.47 3.60 4.00
N PHE A 458 -1.13 3.07 5.17
CA PHE A 458 -0.54 3.85 6.27
C PHE A 458 0.85 4.38 5.96
N ALA A 459 1.59 3.72 5.07
CA ALA A 459 2.90 4.17 4.60
C ALA A 459 2.83 5.18 3.45
N MET A 460 1.62 5.47 2.96
CA MET A 460 1.37 6.34 1.82
C MET A 460 0.97 7.73 2.27
N SER A 461 1.02 8.69 1.34
CA SER A 461 0.79 10.08 1.68
C SER A 461 -0.64 10.31 2.18
N THR A 462 -0.76 11.20 3.16
CA THR A 462 -2.02 11.75 3.68
C THR A 462 -2.19 13.23 3.32
N ALA A 463 -1.33 13.77 2.45
CA ALA A 463 -1.39 15.15 2.01
C ALA A 463 -2.59 15.39 1.06
N ASP A 464 -3.20 16.56 1.16
CA ASP A 464 -4.21 17.03 0.20
C ASP A 464 -3.55 18.00 -0.79
N LEU A 465 -3.43 17.58 -2.05
CA LEU A 465 -2.88 18.41 -3.15
C LEU A 465 -3.95 19.28 -3.81
N GLY A 466 -5.19 19.24 -3.30
CA GLY A 466 -6.31 20.03 -3.77
C GLY A 466 -7.20 19.29 -4.78
N PRO A 467 -8.36 19.88 -5.12
CA PRO A 467 -9.41 19.22 -5.88
C PRO A 467 -9.07 19.00 -7.36
N GLN A 468 -8.00 19.60 -7.88
CA GLN A 468 -7.56 19.44 -9.27
C GLN A 468 -6.67 18.21 -9.49
N GLU A 469 -6.21 17.55 -8.42
CA GLU A 469 -5.48 16.29 -8.56
C GLU A 469 -6.38 15.23 -9.20
N SER A 470 -5.92 14.66 -10.31
CA SER A 470 -6.66 13.64 -11.05
C SER A 470 -6.88 12.37 -10.21
N PHE A 471 -7.99 11.67 -10.47
CA PHE A 471 -8.34 10.42 -9.80
C PHE A 471 -7.18 9.39 -9.82
N ALA A 472 -6.53 9.24 -10.97
CA ALA A 472 -5.45 8.28 -11.15
C ALA A 472 -4.21 8.65 -10.33
N GLN A 473 -3.78 9.93 -10.35
CA GLN A 473 -2.64 10.39 -9.58
C GLN A 473 -2.89 10.30 -8.07
N ARG A 474 -4.06 10.77 -7.60
CA ARG A 474 -4.46 10.67 -6.19
C ARG A 474 -4.40 9.23 -5.70
N THR A 475 -4.95 8.30 -6.47
CA THR A 475 -4.95 6.87 -6.14
C THR A 475 -3.53 6.31 -6.05
N LEU A 476 -2.66 6.61 -7.03
CA LEU A 476 -1.26 6.17 -7.06
C LEU A 476 -0.39 6.77 -5.93
N ARG A 477 -0.78 7.95 -5.42
CA ARG A 477 -0.09 8.63 -4.32
C ARG A 477 -0.50 8.11 -2.95
N THR A 478 -1.76 7.74 -2.81
CA THR A 478 -2.38 7.34 -1.53
C THR A 478 -2.42 5.83 -1.30
N THR A 479 -2.07 5.02 -2.31
CA THR A 479 -2.04 3.56 -2.22
C THR A 479 -0.75 2.98 -2.76
N MET A 480 -0.36 1.80 -2.28
CA MET A 480 0.76 1.04 -2.84
C MET A 480 0.50 -0.47 -2.92
N ASP A 481 1.11 -1.08 -3.92
CA ASP A 481 1.17 -2.54 -4.06
C ASP A 481 2.27 -3.14 -3.20
N VAL A 482 2.07 -4.41 -2.81
CA VAL A 482 3.10 -5.26 -2.22
C VAL A 482 3.54 -6.27 -3.28
N ASP A 483 4.79 -6.17 -3.75
CA ASP A 483 5.32 -7.10 -4.74
C ASP A 483 5.65 -8.46 -4.09
N CYS A 484 5.00 -9.52 -4.56
CA CYS A 484 5.21 -10.88 -4.06
C CYS A 484 5.29 -11.89 -5.22
N PRO A 485 6.00 -13.02 -5.09
CA PRO A 485 5.96 -14.12 -6.05
C PRO A 485 4.53 -14.62 -6.30
N GLU A 486 4.24 -15.08 -7.52
CA GLU A 486 2.90 -15.52 -7.95
C GLU A 486 2.35 -16.69 -7.11
N TRP A 487 3.22 -17.57 -6.60
CA TRP A 487 2.79 -18.68 -5.75
C TRP A 487 2.25 -18.24 -4.38
N LEU A 488 2.51 -17.00 -3.94
CA LEU A 488 1.92 -16.41 -2.73
C LEU A 488 0.59 -15.70 -3.00
N ASP A 489 0.12 -15.63 -4.25
CA ASP A 489 -1.12 -14.91 -4.58
C ASP A 489 -2.33 -15.51 -3.87
N PHE A 490 -2.33 -16.82 -3.57
CA PHE A 490 -3.40 -17.44 -2.77
C PHE A 490 -3.43 -16.96 -1.32
N PHE A 491 -2.26 -16.63 -0.75
CA PHE A 491 -2.14 -16.15 0.62
C PHE A 491 -2.60 -14.70 0.73
N HIS A 492 -2.22 -13.86 -0.23
CA HIS A 492 -2.58 -12.43 -0.25
C HIS A 492 -3.94 -12.13 -0.89
N GLY A 493 -4.48 -13.07 -1.67
CA GLY A 493 -5.84 -13.03 -2.18
C GLY A 493 -6.13 -11.94 -3.21
N GLY A 494 -5.12 -11.33 -3.81
CA GLY A 494 -5.25 -10.20 -4.74
C GLY A 494 -5.16 -8.82 -4.07
N LEU A 495 -5.29 -8.77 -2.74
CA LEU A 495 -5.21 -7.51 -1.99
C LEU A 495 -3.78 -6.96 -1.86
N GLN A 496 -2.78 -7.64 -2.42
CA GLN A 496 -1.43 -7.10 -2.58
C GLN A 496 -1.37 -6.08 -3.73
N PHE A 497 -2.41 -6.01 -4.57
CA PHE A 497 -2.53 -5.10 -5.71
C PHE A 497 -3.47 -3.93 -5.39
N GLN A 498 -3.26 -3.22 -4.27
CA GLN A 498 -4.17 -2.16 -3.82
C GLN A 498 -4.26 -0.99 -4.81
N VAL A 499 -3.18 -0.65 -5.52
CA VAL A 499 -3.22 0.41 -6.54
C VAL A 499 -4.21 0.07 -7.63
N ILE A 500 -4.10 -1.16 -8.16
CA ILE A 500 -4.96 -1.65 -9.24
C ILE A 500 -6.38 -1.79 -8.73
N HIS A 501 -6.54 -2.27 -7.50
CA HIS A 501 -7.83 -2.42 -6.87
C HIS A 501 -8.56 -1.07 -6.73
N HIS A 502 -7.89 0.01 -6.34
CA HIS A 502 -8.52 1.33 -6.24
C HIS A 502 -8.78 1.96 -7.61
N LEU A 503 -7.90 1.77 -8.59
CA LEU A 503 -8.11 2.27 -9.95
C LEU A 503 -9.25 1.52 -10.69
N PHE A 504 -9.32 0.20 -10.51
CA PHE A 504 -10.23 -0.68 -11.24
C PHE A 504 -10.88 -1.73 -10.32
N PRO A 505 -11.70 -1.32 -9.34
CA PRO A 505 -12.21 -2.19 -8.27
C PRO A 505 -13.06 -3.36 -8.78
N ARG A 506 -13.70 -3.19 -9.94
CA ARG A 506 -14.53 -4.20 -10.59
C ARG A 506 -13.74 -5.28 -11.33
N VAL A 507 -12.43 -5.15 -11.48
CA VAL A 507 -11.59 -6.18 -12.11
C VAL A 507 -11.51 -7.39 -11.17
N PRO A 508 -11.87 -8.61 -11.63
CA PRO A 508 -11.75 -9.82 -10.82
C PRO A 508 -10.31 -10.08 -10.36
N ARG A 509 -10.12 -10.53 -9.12
CA ARG A 509 -8.78 -10.66 -8.50
C ARG A 509 -7.74 -11.46 -9.30
N HIS A 510 -8.17 -12.50 -10.02
CA HIS A 510 -7.27 -13.33 -10.83
C HIS A 510 -6.68 -12.60 -12.06
N ASN A 511 -7.25 -11.44 -12.43
CA ASN A 511 -6.75 -10.59 -13.51
C ASN A 511 -5.90 -9.40 -13.01
N LEU A 512 -5.81 -9.17 -11.69
CA LEU A 512 -5.07 -8.03 -11.11
C LEU A 512 -3.58 -8.08 -11.47
N ARG A 513 -2.97 -9.27 -11.47
CA ARG A 513 -1.55 -9.45 -11.85
C ARG A 513 -1.26 -9.00 -13.28
N LYS A 514 -2.17 -9.31 -14.23
CA LYS A 514 -2.04 -8.87 -15.62
C LYS A 514 -2.27 -7.36 -15.72
N THR A 515 -3.27 -6.85 -15.01
CA THR A 515 -3.60 -5.42 -14.96
C THR A 515 -2.47 -4.58 -14.36
N GLN A 516 -1.77 -5.10 -13.35
CA GLN A 516 -0.61 -4.45 -12.72
C GLN A 516 0.45 -4.08 -13.75
N LYS A 517 0.73 -4.94 -14.74
CA LYS A 517 1.72 -4.66 -15.78
C LYS A 517 1.30 -3.46 -16.65
N LEU A 518 0.01 -3.37 -16.98
CA LEU A 518 -0.54 -2.25 -17.75
C LEU A 518 -0.50 -0.94 -16.95
N VAL A 519 -0.83 -0.99 -15.65
CA VAL A 519 -0.71 0.17 -14.76
C VAL A 519 0.75 0.59 -14.60
N GLN A 520 1.68 -0.36 -14.55
CA GLN A 520 3.12 -0.05 -14.52
C GLN A 520 3.61 0.61 -15.81
N GLU A 521 3.07 0.26 -16.97
CA GLU A 521 3.34 0.94 -18.25
C GLU A 521 2.83 2.40 -18.17
N PHE A 522 1.57 2.59 -17.80
CA PHE A 522 0.96 3.90 -17.61
C PHE A 522 1.77 4.80 -16.67
N CYS A 523 2.17 4.30 -15.49
CA CYS A 523 2.96 5.10 -14.54
C CYS A 523 4.29 5.58 -15.13
N ASN A 524 4.94 4.77 -15.99
CA ASN A 524 6.18 5.19 -16.65
C ASN A 524 5.92 6.25 -17.73
N GLU A 525 4.79 6.16 -18.44
CA GLU A 525 4.41 7.12 -19.47
C GLU A 525 4.09 8.49 -18.88
N VAL A 526 3.43 8.54 -17.71
CA VAL A 526 3.04 9.81 -17.06
C VAL A 526 4.01 10.28 -15.97
N GLY A 527 5.15 9.61 -15.80
CA GLY A 527 6.19 10.04 -14.85
C GLY A 527 5.85 9.85 -13.37
N ILE A 528 4.89 8.99 -13.02
CA ILE A 528 4.51 8.74 -11.61
C ILE A 528 5.47 7.72 -10.99
N PRO A 529 6.17 8.06 -9.89
CA PRO A 529 7.19 7.19 -9.30
C PRO A 529 6.60 5.94 -8.66
N LYS A 530 7.29 4.80 -8.85
CA LYS A 530 6.90 3.50 -8.27
C LYS A 530 7.63 3.25 -6.95
N ARG A 531 6.89 2.86 -5.90
CA ARG A 531 7.48 2.35 -4.64
C ARG A 531 7.56 0.82 -4.69
N ARG A 532 8.71 0.25 -4.28
CA ARG A 532 8.93 -1.20 -4.14
C ARG A 532 9.51 -1.46 -2.76
N TRP A 533 8.92 -2.41 -2.04
CA TRP A 533 9.47 -2.90 -0.78
C TRP A 533 10.47 -4.03 -1.04
N SER A 534 11.75 -3.81 -0.76
CA SER A 534 12.81 -4.81 -0.99
C SER A 534 13.39 -5.43 0.29
N SER A 535 13.01 -4.97 1.49
CA SER A 535 13.64 -5.36 2.76
C SER A 535 12.94 -6.50 3.54
N LEU A 536 11.91 -7.14 2.97
CA LEU A 536 11.13 -8.18 3.67
C LEU A 536 12.00 -9.37 4.10
N ALA A 537 12.98 -9.78 3.27
CA ALA A 537 13.86 -10.89 3.59
C ALA A 537 14.67 -10.61 4.88
N PHE A 538 15.19 -9.39 5.05
CA PHE A 538 15.91 -9.02 6.27
C PHE A 538 15.01 -9.04 7.51
N ALA A 539 13.75 -8.59 7.38
CA ALA A 539 12.81 -8.61 8.49
C ALA A 539 12.45 -10.05 8.93
N VAL A 540 12.17 -10.94 7.97
CA VAL A 540 11.89 -12.36 8.26
C VAL A 540 13.11 -13.04 8.89
N GLY A 541 14.31 -12.80 8.36
CA GLY A 541 15.55 -13.31 8.94
C GLY A 541 15.78 -12.81 10.37
N ALA A 542 15.56 -11.53 10.64
CA ALA A 542 15.75 -10.95 11.97
C ALA A 542 14.76 -11.51 12.99
N MET A 543 13.50 -11.72 12.60
CA MET A 543 12.51 -12.39 13.44
C MET A 543 12.91 -13.83 13.75
N THR A 544 13.46 -14.54 12.75
CA THR A 544 13.92 -15.92 12.91
C THR A 544 15.13 -16.00 13.84
N GLU A 545 16.10 -15.08 13.73
CA GLU A 545 17.21 -14.94 14.69
C GLU A 545 16.69 -14.68 16.10
N LEU A 546 15.74 -13.74 16.25
CA LEU A 546 15.17 -13.38 17.56
C LEU A 546 14.54 -14.60 18.26
N ILE A 547 13.78 -15.40 17.51
CA ILE A 547 13.19 -16.65 18.03
C ILE A 547 14.28 -17.61 18.49
N GLY A 548 15.37 -17.73 17.74
CA GLY A 548 16.49 -18.60 18.08
C GLY A 548 17.22 -18.20 19.35
N TRP A 549 17.51 -16.91 19.51
CA TRP A 549 18.13 -16.40 20.74
C TRP A 549 17.19 -16.44 21.93
N ALA A 550 15.88 -16.25 21.73
CA ALA A 550 14.88 -16.47 22.77
C ALA A 550 14.86 -17.94 23.22
N GLY A 551 14.91 -18.88 22.27
CA GLY A 551 15.00 -20.32 22.56
C GLY A 551 16.28 -20.70 23.28
N ARG A 552 17.41 -20.08 22.91
CA ARG A 552 18.70 -20.30 23.60
C ARG A 552 18.68 -19.74 25.02
N THR A 553 18.07 -18.58 25.23
CA THR A 553 17.87 -18.00 26.57
C THR A 553 16.99 -18.91 27.42
N TRP A 554 15.90 -19.43 26.87
CA TRP A 554 15.03 -20.38 27.58
C TRP A 554 15.73 -21.71 27.88
N SER A 555 16.55 -22.21 26.95
CA SER A 555 17.35 -23.42 27.15
C SER A 555 18.43 -23.25 28.22
N SER A 556 18.86 -22.01 28.53
CA SER A 556 19.81 -21.77 29.62
C SER A 556 19.24 -22.06 31.02
N GLU A 557 17.92 -21.92 31.20
CA GLU A 557 17.25 -22.28 32.46
C GLU A 557 17.09 -23.80 32.61
N CYS A 558 16.76 -24.49 31.51
CA CYS A 558 16.60 -25.94 31.48
C CYS A 558 17.20 -26.52 30.18
N PRO A 559 18.44 -27.02 30.21
CA PRO A 559 19.12 -27.58 29.03
C PRO A 559 18.45 -28.83 28.44
N TYR A 560 17.64 -29.54 29.23
CA TYR A 560 16.94 -30.77 28.82
C TYR A 560 15.55 -30.51 28.20
N ASN A 561 15.20 -29.25 27.96
CA ASN A 561 13.94 -28.92 27.29
C ASN A 561 14.11 -29.04 25.76
N ASP A 562 13.57 -30.13 25.20
CA ASP A 562 13.66 -30.44 23.78
C ASP A 562 13.04 -29.36 22.89
N ASP A 563 11.94 -28.73 23.32
CA ASP A 563 11.27 -27.67 22.54
C ASP A 563 12.17 -26.42 22.46
N ALA A 564 12.77 -26.01 23.57
CA ALA A 564 13.68 -24.87 23.62
C ALA A 564 14.98 -25.15 22.83
N PHE A 565 15.49 -26.37 22.91
CA PHE A 565 16.66 -26.83 22.16
C PHE A 565 16.41 -26.88 20.65
N LEU A 566 15.27 -27.45 20.23
CA LEU A 566 14.89 -27.51 18.82
C LEU A 566 14.65 -26.11 18.26
N MET A 567 13.98 -25.25 19.03
CA MET A 567 13.74 -23.86 18.64
C MET A 567 15.05 -23.11 18.37
N GLN A 568 16.05 -23.17 19.27
CA GLN A 568 17.33 -22.50 19.04
C GLN A 568 18.08 -23.08 17.83
N ILE A 569 18.18 -24.42 17.71
CA ILE A 569 19.06 -25.03 16.71
C ILE A 569 18.50 -24.83 15.30
N THR A 570 17.18 -24.95 15.13
CA THR A 570 16.53 -24.85 13.82
C THR A 570 16.49 -23.40 13.33
N THR A 571 16.07 -22.46 14.18
CA THR A 571 15.86 -21.07 13.73
C THR A 571 17.18 -20.33 13.50
N LEU A 572 18.20 -20.53 14.34
CA LEU A 572 19.54 -19.94 14.12
C LEU A 572 20.23 -20.50 12.87
N ILE A 573 19.91 -21.74 12.45
CA ILE A 573 20.44 -22.28 11.20
C ILE A 573 19.72 -21.64 9.99
N ILE A 574 18.40 -21.46 10.07
CA ILE A 574 17.60 -20.94 8.96
C ILE A 574 17.84 -19.44 8.75
N ALA A 575 17.92 -18.65 9.82
CA ALA A 575 17.84 -17.19 9.74
C ALA A 575 18.86 -16.51 8.78
N PRO A 576 20.15 -16.90 8.73
CA PRO A 576 21.13 -16.30 7.83
C PRO A 576 20.79 -16.44 6.34
N THR A 577 20.02 -17.47 5.95
CA THR A 577 19.62 -17.67 4.53
C THR A 577 18.70 -16.57 4.02
N PHE A 578 17.91 -15.94 4.91
CA PHE A 578 17.09 -14.80 4.54
C PHE A 578 17.94 -13.53 4.35
N PHE A 579 19.02 -13.38 5.12
CA PHE A 579 19.94 -12.26 4.93
C PHE A 579 20.70 -12.38 3.62
N THR A 580 21.23 -13.57 3.29
CA THR A 580 21.90 -13.82 2.01
C THR A 580 20.94 -13.61 0.82
N ALA A 581 19.69 -14.06 0.93
CA ALA A 581 18.65 -13.80 -0.06
C ALA A 581 18.44 -12.29 -0.31
N GLY A 582 18.42 -11.47 0.75
CA GLY A 582 18.37 -10.02 0.65
C GLY A 582 19.57 -9.43 -0.10
N LEU A 583 20.78 -9.90 0.19
CA LEU A 583 22.01 -9.48 -0.51
C LEU A 583 21.98 -9.83 -2.01
N TYR A 584 21.48 -11.01 -2.37
CA TYR A 584 21.36 -11.43 -3.78
C TYR A 584 20.42 -10.50 -4.56
N VAL A 585 19.31 -10.08 -3.94
CA VAL A 585 18.35 -9.14 -4.53
C VAL A 585 18.96 -7.75 -4.69
N ILE A 586 19.62 -7.21 -3.66
CA ILE A 586 20.29 -5.89 -3.72
C ILE A 586 21.32 -5.86 -4.86
N LEU A 587 22.17 -6.89 -4.97
CA LEU A 587 23.14 -6.98 -6.05
C LEU A 587 22.46 -7.06 -7.42
N GLY A 588 21.39 -7.86 -7.55
CA GLY A 588 20.60 -7.94 -8.78
C GLY A 588 20.03 -6.59 -9.21
N VAL A 589 19.54 -5.78 -8.26
CA VAL A 589 19.03 -4.42 -8.52
C VAL A 589 20.14 -3.49 -8.97
N LEU A 590 21.32 -3.52 -8.32
CA LEU A 590 22.49 -2.73 -8.73
C LEU A 590 22.93 -3.08 -10.16
N ILE A 591 22.98 -4.36 -10.52
CA ILE A 591 23.32 -4.81 -11.89
C ILE A 591 22.27 -4.36 -12.91
N HIS A 592 20.99 -4.39 -12.53
CA HIS A 592 19.91 -3.92 -13.41
C HIS A 592 20.06 -2.43 -13.73
N ARG A 593 20.40 -1.60 -12.72
CA ARG A 593 20.61 -0.16 -12.88
C ARG A 593 21.90 0.20 -13.62
N LEU A 594 23.01 -0.48 -13.32
CA LEU A 594 24.31 -0.24 -13.97
C LEU A 594 24.46 -0.94 -15.33
N GLY A 595 23.45 -1.70 -15.74
CA GLY A 595 23.39 -2.43 -17.00
C GLY A 595 24.11 -3.79 -16.95
N ARG A 596 23.68 -4.71 -17.84
CA ARG A 596 24.14 -6.12 -17.87
C ARG A 596 25.66 -6.29 -18.01
N HIS A 597 26.36 -5.31 -18.58
CA HIS A 597 27.82 -5.33 -18.74
C HIS A 597 28.60 -5.28 -17.40
N SER A 598 27.94 -4.90 -16.31
CA SER A 598 28.55 -4.83 -14.98
C SER A 598 28.79 -6.22 -14.34
N SER A 599 28.20 -7.29 -14.88
CA SER A 599 28.21 -8.63 -14.27
C SER A 599 28.29 -9.76 -15.31
N ILE A 600 28.83 -10.91 -14.90
CA ILE A 600 28.85 -12.15 -15.69
C ILE A 600 27.44 -12.75 -15.78
N LEU A 601 26.72 -12.81 -14.65
CA LEU A 601 25.38 -13.36 -14.58
C LEU A 601 24.33 -12.26 -14.77
N GLY A 602 23.18 -12.63 -15.31
CA GLY A 602 22.04 -11.71 -15.41
C GLY A 602 21.49 -11.32 -14.02
N PRO A 603 20.85 -10.14 -13.88
CA PRO A 603 20.31 -9.64 -12.61
C PRO A 603 19.49 -10.66 -11.80
N LYS A 604 18.60 -11.39 -12.48
CA LYS A 604 17.71 -12.39 -11.84
C LYS A 604 18.42 -13.71 -11.52
N MET A 605 19.55 -13.99 -12.18
CA MET A 605 20.25 -15.27 -12.03
C MET A 605 20.94 -15.40 -10.67
N TYR A 606 21.38 -14.30 -10.08
CA TYR A 606 21.94 -14.31 -8.72
C TYR A 606 20.92 -14.84 -7.71
N ALA A 607 19.72 -14.24 -7.68
CA ALA A 607 18.65 -14.71 -6.81
C ALA A 607 18.26 -16.16 -7.10
N ILE A 608 18.10 -16.55 -8.38
CA ILE A 608 17.68 -17.93 -8.72
C ILE A 608 18.73 -18.97 -8.30
N VAL A 609 20.00 -18.78 -8.69
CA VAL A 609 21.04 -19.77 -8.47
C VAL A 609 21.36 -19.90 -6.98
N PHE A 610 21.66 -18.79 -6.30
CA PHE A 610 22.13 -18.85 -4.93
C PHE A 610 21.02 -19.14 -3.93
N LEU A 611 19.78 -18.69 -4.17
CA LEU A 611 18.64 -19.11 -3.34
C LEU A 611 18.34 -20.60 -3.50
N THR A 612 18.50 -21.17 -4.71
CA THR A 612 18.35 -22.61 -4.91
C THR A 612 19.42 -23.39 -4.14
N CYS A 613 20.67 -22.91 -4.15
CA CYS A 613 21.74 -23.48 -3.33
C CYS A 613 21.40 -23.43 -1.84
N ASP A 614 20.91 -22.28 -1.35
CA ASP A 614 20.52 -22.12 0.06
C ASP A 614 19.36 -23.05 0.45
N ILE A 615 18.35 -23.22 -0.42
CA ILE A 615 17.25 -24.17 -0.18
C ILE A 615 17.77 -25.61 -0.11
N ILE A 616 18.67 -26.02 -1.03
CA ILE A 616 19.27 -27.35 -1.00
C ILE A 616 20.06 -27.55 0.29
N ALA A 617 20.86 -26.55 0.71
CA ALA A 617 21.60 -26.60 1.96
C ALA A 617 20.66 -26.78 3.17
N LEU A 618 19.58 -26.01 3.23
CA LEU A 618 18.58 -26.10 4.30
C LEU A 618 17.89 -27.46 4.34
N VAL A 619 17.56 -28.06 3.19
CA VAL A 619 16.98 -29.42 3.15
C VAL A 619 17.97 -30.44 3.70
N VAL A 620 19.24 -30.36 3.30
CA VAL A 620 20.30 -31.25 3.81
C VAL A 620 20.48 -31.08 5.33
N GLN A 621 20.45 -29.82 5.82
CA GLN A 621 20.53 -29.51 7.25
C GLN A 621 19.30 -30.02 8.01
N ALA A 622 18.10 -29.87 7.46
CA ALA A 622 16.85 -30.32 8.06
C ALA A 622 16.79 -31.85 8.15
N VAL A 623 17.22 -32.57 7.11
CA VAL A 623 17.33 -34.04 7.12
C VAL A 623 18.36 -34.48 8.18
N GLY A 624 19.53 -33.84 8.23
CA GLY A 624 20.53 -34.10 9.26
C GLY A 624 20.04 -33.78 10.68
N GLY A 625 19.15 -32.79 10.84
CA GLY A 625 18.49 -32.44 12.10
C GLY A 625 17.42 -33.45 12.53
N ALA A 626 16.52 -33.83 11.62
CA ALA A 626 15.45 -34.79 11.89
C ALA A 626 15.98 -36.21 12.17
N MET A 627 17.07 -36.61 11.51
CA MET A 627 17.75 -37.87 11.80
C MET A 627 18.39 -37.88 13.21
N ALA A 628 18.70 -36.71 13.78
CA ALA A 628 19.25 -36.58 15.13
C ALA A 628 18.17 -36.81 16.20
N SER A 629 16.95 -36.34 15.99
CA SER A 629 15.84 -36.53 16.94
C SER A 629 15.33 -37.98 16.99
N THR A 630 15.27 -38.70 15.85
CA THR A 630 14.71 -40.06 15.80
C THR A 630 15.55 -41.14 16.47
N GLU A 631 16.84 -40.88 16.73
CA GLU A 631 17.74 -41.84 17.37
C GLU A 631 17.81 -41.65 18.90
N ALA A 632 17.42 -40.48 19.41
CA ALA A 632 17.30 -40.22 20.85
C ALA A 632 16.14 -41.01 21.50
N ASP A 633 15.14 -41.42 20.72
CA ASP A 633 13.92 -42.10 21.18
C ASP A 633 14.04 -43.64 21.33
N LYS A 634 15.20 -44.25 21.03
CA LYS A 634 15.34 -45.72 21.09
C LYS A 634 15.76 -46.20 22.49
N ILE A 635 14.79 -46.77 23.23
CA ILE A 635 15.02 -47.46 24.51
C ILE A 635 15.73 -48.80 24.25
N ASN A 636 16.96 -48.96 24.76
CA ASN A 636 17.88 -50.12 24.62
C ASN A 636 18.60 -50.30 23.26
N GLY A 637 19.00 -49.21 22.60
CA GLY A 637 19.98 -49.27 21.50
C GLY A 637 21.41 -49.46 22.02
N ASP A 638 22.16 -50.40 21.44
CA ASP A 638 23.60 -50.56 21.69
C ASP A 638 24.32 -49.21 21.43
N THR A 639 25.06 -48.71 22.41
CA THR A 639 25.79 -47.43 22.34
C THR A 639 26.99 -47.46 21.39
N LYS A 640 27.37 -48.62 20.85
CA LYS A 640 28.49 -48.76 19.91
C LYS A 640 28.18 -48.32 18.47
N PRO A 641 27.00 -48.56 17.90
CA PRO A 641 26.54 -47.86 16.69
C PRO A 641 26.10 -46.41 16.93
N GLY A 642 25.81 -46.00 18.17
CA GLY A 642 25.45 -44.62 18.54
C GLY A 642 26.53 -43.58 18.18
N THR A 643 27.80 -43.92 18.30
CA THR A 643 28.92 -43.05 17.91
C THR A 643 28.99 -42.83 16.40
N ASN A 644 28.76 -43.88 15.59
CA ASN A 644 28.79 -43.78 14.13
C ASN A 644 27.56 -43.06 13.56
N ILE A 645 26.41 -43.22 14.18
CA ILE A 645 25.14 -42.58 13.76
C ILE A 645 25.14 -41.10 14.17
N MET A 646 25.59 -40.75 15.39
CA MET A 646 25.76 -39.35 15.81
C MET A 646 26.83 -38.62 14.99
N LEU A 647 27.92 -39.31 14.61
CA LEU A 647 28.90 -38.83 13.62
C LEU A 647 28.25 -38.64 12.25
N MET A 648 27.40 -39.56 11.78
CA MET A 648 26.72 -39.45 10.49
C MET A 648 25.70 -38.29 10.47
N GLN A 649 24.99 -38.04 11.57
CA GLN A 649 24.04 -36.94 11.75
C GLN A 649 24.74 -35.58 11.70
N THR A 650 25.79 -35.40 12.52
CA THR A 650 26.59 -34.17 12.55
C THR A 650 27.23 -33.90 11.19
N ARG A 651 27.68 -34.95 10.49
CA ARG A 651 28.24 -34.83 9.13
C ARG A 651 27.22 -34.36 8.08
N GLN A 652 25.94 -34.71 8.18
CA GLN A 652 24.93 -34.21 7.24
C GLN A 652 24.60 -32.74 7.46
N GLN A 653 24.47 -32.30 8.72
CA GLN A 653 24.27 -30.88 9.03
C GLN A 653 25.47 -30.03 8.59
N VAL A 654 26.69 -30.50 8.90
CA VAL A 654 27.93 -29.87 8.44
C VAL A 654 28.02 -29.86 6.91
N ALA A 655 27.61 -30.92 6.22
CA ALA A 655 27.62 -30.97 4.75
C ALA A 655 26.74 -29.88 4.13
N GLY A 656 25.55 -29.64 4.69
CA GLY A 656 24.68 -28.55 4.22
C GLY A 656 25.29 -27.16 4.46
N ILE A 657 25.88 -26.92 5.63
CA ILE A 657 26.56 -25.64 5.94
C ILE A 657 27.80 -25.43 5.05
N VAL A 658 28.60 -26.47 4.82
CA VAL A 658 29.76 -26.41 3.93
C VAL A 658 29.33 -26.16 2.48
N PHE A 659 28.26 -26.81 2.02
CA PHE A 659 27.71 -26.54 0.69
C PHE A 659 27.25 -25.09 0.53
N GLN A 660 26.54 -24.56 1.54
CA GLN A 660 26.15 -23.16 1.59
C GLN A 660 27.36 -22.22 1.61
N MET A 661 28.41 -22.56 2.37
CA MET A 661 29.65 -21.80 2.44
C MET A 661 30.39 -21.77 1.09
N VAL A 662 30.42 -22.89 0.35
CA VAL A 662 30.97 -22.94 -1.01
C VAL A 662 30.18 -22.03 -1.95
N ALA A 663 28.84 -22.07 -1.90
CA ALA A 663 27.99 -21.17 -2.69
C ALA A 663 28.28 -19.70 -2.35
N MET A 664 28.49 -19.38 -1.07
CA MET A 664 28.83 -18.04 -0.59
C MET A 664 30.22 -17.57 -1.05
N ILE A 665 31.21 -18.47 -1.12
CA ILE A 665 32.53 -18.17 -1.71
C ILE A 665 32.37 -17.80 -3.18
N VAL A 666 31.61 -18.60 -3.95
CA VAL A 666 31.34 -18.31 -5.37
C VAL A 666 30.63 -16.97 -5.52
N PHE A 667 29.61 -16.69 -4.69
CA PHE A 667 28.92 -15.41 -4.68
C PHE A 667 29.88 -14.25 -4.38
N SER A 668 30.75 -14.40 -3.37
CA SER A 668 31.76 -13.39 -3.00
C SER A 668 32.71 -13.08 -4.15
N VAL A 669 33.17 -14.10 -4.89
CA VAL A 669 34.00 -13.92 -6.08
C VAL A 669 33.24 -13.14 -7.16
N LEU A 670 31.96 -13.41 -7.37
CA LEU A 670 31.14 -12.67 -8.33
C LEU A 670 30.89 -11.22 -7.91
N VAL A 671 30.71 -10.94 -6.61
CA VAL A 671 30.64 -9.58 -6.08
C VAL A 671 31.96 -8.84 -6.34
N LEU A 672 33.10 -9.48 -6.06
CA LEU A 672 34.42 -8.89 -6.35
C LEU A 672 34.63 -8.64 -7.85
N ASP A 673 34.18 -9.55 -8.73
CA ASP A 673 34.24 -9.33 -10.18
C ASP A 673 33.33 -8.18 -10.63
N PHE A 674 32.11 -8.08 -10.07
CA PHE A 674 31.22 -6.94 -10.29
C PHE A 674 31.88 -5.62 -9.86
N MET A 675 32.45 -5.56 -8.65
CA MET A 675 33.19 -4.40 -8.16
C MET A 675 34.33 -4.06 -9.12
N ARG A 676 35.17 -5.05 -9.47
CA ARG A 676 36.27 -4.88 -10.42
C ARG A 676 35.78 -4.29 -11.74
N ARG A 677 34.69 -4.81 -12.33
CA ARG A 677 34.15 -4.30 -13.61
C ARG A 677 33.66 -2.87 -13.49
N VAL A 678 32.95 -2.54 -12.41
CA VAL A 678 32.45 -1.18 -12.17
C VAL A 678 33.60 -0.19 -11.98
N PHE A 679 34.60 -0.52 -11.15
CA PHE A 679 35.74 0.35 -10.88
C PHE A 679 36.77 0.41 -12.01
N VAL A 680 37.05 -0.69 -12.72
CA VAL A 680 38.00 -0.70 -13.84
C VAL A 680 37.42 -0.03 -15.08
N LYS A 681 36.13 -0.21 -15.37
CA LYS A 681 35.46 0.50 -16.47
C LYS A 681 35.46 2.02 -16.24
N ARG A 682 35.34 2.45 -14.98
CA ARG A 682 35.55 3.85 -14.56
C ARG A 682 36.96 4.33 -14.92
N THR A 683 38.02 3.62 -14.52
CA THR A 683 39.41 4.00 -14.83
C THR A 683 39.71 3.99 -16.34
N TYR A 684 39.12 3.05 -17.09
CA TYR A 684 39.26 2.97 -18.54
C TYR A 684 38.59 4.14 -19.27
N LEU A 685 37.39 4.54 -18.84
CA LEU A 685 36.66 5.67 -19.44
C LEU A 685 37.30 7.02 -19.08
N GLU A 686 37.77 7.18 -17.84
CA GLU A 686 38.48 8.40 -17.41
C GLU A 686 39.85 8.55 -18.11
N SER A 687 40.59 7.46 -18.31
CA SER A 687 41.91 7.52 -18.96
C SER A 687 41.86 7.87 -20.45
N LYS A 688 40.72 7.68 -21.13
CA LYS A 688 40.58 7.90 -22.57
C LYS A 688 40.07 9.29 -22.94
N LYS A 689 39.71 10.16 -21.98
CA LYS A 689 39.11 11.50 -22.20
C LYS A 689 37.93 11.51 -23.19
N ILE A 690 37.24 10.37 -23.37
CA ILE A 690 36.09 10.25 -24.26
C ILE A 690 34.84 10.59 -23.45
N ARG A 691 34.55 11.89 -23.24
CA ARG A 691 33.20 12.51 -23.17
C ARG A 691 33.22 13.96 -22.64
N PRO A 692 32.42 14.88 -23.24
CA PRO A 692 32.05 16.16 -22.66
C PRO A 692 30.82 16.04 -21.73
N ALA A 693 30.63 17.10 -20.92
CA ALA A 693 29.58 17.47 -19.94
C ALA A 693 28.31 16.59 -19.74
N HIS A 694 27.92 16.46 -18.46
CA HIS A 694 26.74 15.84 -17.83
C HIS A 694 26.75 14.31 -17.55
N HIS A 695 26.64 14.00 -16.24
CA HIS A 695 26.63 12.70 -15.52
C HIS A 695 27.99 12.08 -15.19
N GLY A 696 28.63 12.67 -14.18
CA GLY A 696 29.91 12.24 -13.59
C GLY A 696 29.77 11.26 -12.42
N SER A 697 30.77 10.39 -12.27
CA SER A 697 31.05 9.49 -11.13
C SER A 697 29.98 8.45 -10.78
N LEU A 698 30.41 7.30 -10.23
CA LEU A 698 29.46 6.39 -9.59
C LEU A 698 28.89 7.13 -8.36
N PRO A 699 27.57 7.29 -8.28
CA PRO A 699 26.85 7.59 -7.05
C PRO A 699 27.52 7.27 -5.72
N ARG A 700 27.65 8.25 -4.82
CA ARG A 700 28.12 7.98 -3.45
C ARG A 700 27.18 7.01 -2.73
N SER A 701 25.89 7.08 -3.02
CA SER A 701 24.87 6.16 -2.49
C SER A 701 25.14 4.70 -2.87
N TYR A 702 25.50 4.43 -4.13
CA TYR A 702 25.81 3.08 -4.60
C TYR A 702 27.11 2.54 -3.98
N ILE A 703 28.08 3.42 -3.70
CA ILE A 703 29.32 3.04 -2.98
C ILE A 703 28.98 2.60 -1.55
N TRP A 704 28.17 3.37 -0.82
CA TRP A 704 27.76 3.03 0.55
C TRP A 704 26.91 1.75 0.58
N LEU A 705 26.02 1.57 -0.39
CA LEU A 705 25.23 0.34 -0.51
C LEU A 705 26.12 -0.88 -0.79
N LEU A 706 27.09 -0.75 -1.70
CA LEU A 706 28.05 -1.81 -2.00
C LEU A 706 28.94 -2.14 -0.79
N ALA A 707 29.40 -1.12 -0.06
CA ALA A 707 30.14 -1.32 1.19
C ALA A 707 29.31 -2.07 2.24
N SER A 708 28.01 -1.74 2.34
CA SER A 708 27.07 -2.40 3.24
C SER A 708 26.88 -3.89 2.88
N VAL A 709 26.74 -4.19 1.59
CA VAL A 709 26.70 -5.58 1.08
C VAL A 709 27.98 -6.33 1.43
N CYS A 710 29.16 -5.72 1.24
CA CYS A 710 30.44 -6.36 1.57
C CYS A 710 30.60 -6.65 3.07
N ILE A 711 30.24 -5.69 3.92
CA ILE A 711 30.31 -5.87 5.39
C ILE A 711 29.35 -6.98 5.83
N SER A 712 28.10 -6.95 5.36
CA SER A 712 27.10 -7.98 5.67
C SER A 712 27.55 -9.38 5.22
N LEU A 713 28.03 -9.50 3.98
CA LEU A 713 28.56 -10.74 3.44
C LEU A 713 29.74 -11.28 4.25
N THR A 714 30.64 -10.39 4.70
CA THR A 714 31.80 -10.77 5.52
C THR A 714 31.36 -11.31 6.88
N MET A 715 30.40 -10.66 7.54
CA MET A 715 29.89 -11.10 8.83
C MET A 715 29.19 -12.47 8.73
N ILE A 716 28.38 -12.67 7.68
CA ILE A 716 27.72 -13.97 7.43
C ILE A 716 28.76 -15.05 7.17
N PHE A 717 29.81 -14.75 6.41
CA PHE A 717 30.89 -15.70 6.11
C PHE A 717 31.68 -16.09 7.37
N VAL A 718 32.01 -15.14 8.25
CA VAL A 718 32.67 -15.41 9.55
C VAL A 718 31.83 -16.35 10.40
N ARG A 719 30.52 -16.11 10.50
CA ARG A 719 29.60 -17.01 11.20
C ARG A 719 29.59 -18.41 10.58
N SER A 720 29.52 -18.52 9.24
CA SER A 720 29.52 -19.83 8.57
C SER A 720 30.78 -20.64 8.87
N ILE A 721 31.95 -19.99 8.96
CA ILE A 721 33.19 -20.65 9.39
C ILE A 721 33.08 -21.12 10.84
N TYR A 722 32.68 -20.22 11.76
CA TYR A 722 32.51 -20.55 13.17
C TYR A 722 31.59 -21.77 13.35
N ARG A 723 30.40 -21.74 12.75
CA ARG A 723 29.39 -22.80 12.88
C ARG A 723 29.86 -24.12 12.28
N THR A 724 30.63 -24.07 11.20
CA THR A 724 31.24 -25.27 10.61
C THR A 724 32.24 -25.90 11.59
N ILE A 725 33.14 -25.12 12.18
CA ILE A 725 34.16 -25.63 13.11
C ILE A 725 33.52 -26.11 14.41
N GLU A 726 32.57 -25.37 14.96
CA GLU A 726 31.82 -25.72 16.16
C GLU A 726 31.14 -27.09 16.01
N LEU A 727 30.42 -27.32 14.90
CA LEU A 727 29.75 -28.60 14.65
C LEU A 727 30.74 -29.73 14.35
N ILE A 728 31.90 -29.45 13.73
CA ILE A 728 32.96 -30.46 13.53
C ILE A 728 33.58 -30.90 14.86
N GLN A 729 33.75 -29.99 15.82
CA GLN A 729 34.25 -30.31 17.16
C GLN A 729 33.24 -31.13 17.99
N GLY A 730 31.95 -31.06 17.65
CA GLY A 730 30.88 -31.77 18.34
C GLY A 730 30.51 -31.12 19.69
N TRP A 731 29.58 -31.75 20.40
CA TRP A 731 28.94 -31.20 21.60
C TRP A 731 29.85 -31.06 22.83
N GLU A 732 30.99 -31.74 22.83
CA GLU A 732 32.03 -31.62 23.87
C GLU A 732 33.20 -30.71 23.44
N GLY A 733 33.06 -30.03 22.30
CA GLY A 733 34.09 -29.16 21.72
C GLY A 733 34.38 -27.91 22.55
N TYR A 734 35.59 -27.35 22.36
CA TYR A 734 35.99 -26.13 23.06
C TYR A 734 35.12 -24.92 22.68
N LEU A 735 34.70 -24.81 21.42
CA LEU A 735 33.90 -23.68 20.95
C LEU A 735 32.48 -23.66 21.54
N ILE A 736 31.81 -24.81 21.62
CA ILE A 736 30.42 -24.89 22.11
C ILE A 736 30.34 -24.77 23.65
N THR A 737 31.40 -25.12 24.36
CA THR A 737 31.47 -25.06 25.83
C THR A 737 31.86 -23.68 26.38
N HIS A 738 32.32 -22.76 25.52
CA HIS A 738 32.77 -21.43 25.91
C HIS A 738 31.83 -20.33 25.39
N GLU A 739 31.12 -19.70 26.32
CA GLU A 739 30.04 -18.75 26.02
C GLU A 739 30.45 -17.60 25.09
N GLY A 740 31.65 -17.04 25.30
CA GLY A 740 32.12 -15.87 24.55
C GLY A 740 32.22 -16.08 23.04
N PHE A 741 32.46 -17.31 22.57
CA PHE A 741 32.63 -17.56 21.13
C PHE A 741 31.30 -17.50 20.39
N PHE A 742 30.23 -18.09 20.90
CA PHE A 742 28.94 -17.99 20.24
C PHE A 742 28.36 -16.57 20.36
N ILE A 743 28.58 -15.84 21.46
CA ILE A 743 28.14 -14.44 21.54
C ILE A 743 28.87 -13.58 20.50
N GLY A 744 30.19 -13.71 20.40
CA GLY A 744 31.01 -12.88 19.50
C GLY A 744 30.93 -13.27 18.03
N LEU A 745 31.00 -14.57 17.71
CA LEU A 745 31.15 -15.08 16.34
C LEU A 745 29.82 -15.55 15.72
N ASP A 746 28.79 -15.81 16.54
CA ASP A 746 27.46 -16.21 16.08
C ASP A 746 26.44 -15.05 16.21
N ALA A 747 26.31 -14.44 17.39
CA ALA A 747 25.30 -13.40 17.65
C ALA A 747 25.71 -12.03 17.09
N ALA A 748 26.85 -11.50 17.53
CA ALA A 748 27.27 -10.14 17.20
C ALA A 748 27.50 -9.94 15.70
N THR A 749 28.01 -10.98 15.01
CA THR A 749 28.17 -10.97 13.56
C THR A 749 26.84 -10.81 12.83
N MET A 750 25.77 -11.47 13.26
CA MET A 750 24.44 -11.31 12.64
C MET A 750 23.82 -9.95 12.92
N VAL A 751 23.98 -9.43 14.14
CA VAL A 751 23.51 -8.08 14.50
C VAL A 751 24.16 -7.04 13.58
N ILE A 752 25.47 -7.13 13.33
CA ILE A 752 26.17 -6.24 12.41
C ILE A 752 25.71 -6.47 10.96
N ALA A 753 25.54 -7.73 10.55
CA ALA A 753 25.18 -8.10 9.18
C ALA A 753 23.84 -7.49 8.73
N VAL A 754 22.89 -7.34 9.65
CA VAL A 754 21.57 -6.74 9.39
C VAL A 754 21.54 -5.28 9.79
N GLY A 755 22.13 -4.92 10.93
CA GLY A 755 22.09 -3.58 11.51
C GLY A 755 22.66 -2.51 10.58
N ILE A 756 23.61 -2.87 9.71
CA ILE A 756 24.15 -1.94 8.72
C ILE A 756 23.09 -1.42 7.73
N PHE A 757 22.07 -2.22 7.39
CA PHE A 757 20.99 -1.82 6.50
C PHE A 757 19.93 -0.95 7.18
N ASN A 758 19.95 -0.82 8.51
CA ASN A 758 19.15 0.19 9.20
C ASN A 758 19.77 1.59 9.06
N VAL A 759 21.10 1.67 8.91
CA VAL A 759 21.83 2.93 8.72
C VAL A 759 21.91 3.29 7.23
N PHE A 760 22.22 2.30 6.40
CA PHE A 760 22.34 2.43 4.95
C PHE A 760 21.21 1.68 4.26
N ASP A 761 20.01 2.23 4.37
CA ASP A 761 18.81 1.60 3.81
C ASP A 761 18.91 1.48 2.27
N PRO A 762 18.80 0.25 1.72
CA PRO A 762 18.91 0.02 0.28
C PRO A 762 17.87 0.79 -0.54
N VAL A 763 16.66 0.98 -0.01
CA VAL A 763 15.58 1.66 -0.72
C VAL A 763 15.87 3.16 -0.80
N PHE A 764 16.29 3.78 0.30
CA PHE A 764 16.64 5.20 0.34
C PHE A 764 17.85 5.52 -0.54
N LEU A 765 18.93 4.74 -0.41
CA LEU A 765 20.16 4.94 -1.19
C LEU A 765 19.96 4.70 -2.69
N LEU A 766 19.06 3.80 -3.08
CA LEU A 766 18.72 3.58 -4.49
C LEU A 766 17.70 4.59 -5.04
N TRP A 767 16.98 5.35 -4.21
CA TRP A 767 15.99 6.33 -4.68
C TRP A 767 16.47 7.77 -4.69
N GLY A 768 17.38 8.17 -3.79
CA GLY A 768 17.87 9.56 -3.71
C GLY A 768 18.57 10.10 -4.98
N GLU A 769 18.86 9.26 -5.98
CA GLU A 769 19.49 9.66 -7.24
C GLU A 769 18.60 9.66 -8.47
N ASP A 770 17.43 9.02 -8.38
CA ASP A 770 16.44 9.07 -9.46
C ASP A 770 15.84 10.50 -9.54
N ASP A 771 16.02 11.36 -8.52
CA ASP A 771 15.66 12.79 -8.50
C ASP A 771 16.68 13.69 -9.19
N HIS A 772 17.98 13.39 -9.10
CA HIS A 772 19.04 14.22 -9.70
C HIS A 772 19.28 13.97 -11.18
N SER A 773 18.70 12.90 -11.73
CA SER A 773 18.82 12.53 -13.15
C SER A 773 17.60 12.91 -14.00
N ARG A 774 16.62 13.59 -13.40
CA ARG A 774 15.53 14.23 -14.14
C ARG A 774 16.06 15.52 -14.77
N PRO A 775 16.01 15.70 -16.11
CA PRO A 775 16.26 17.00 -16.68
C PRO A 775 15.20 17.96 -16.14
N THR A 776 15.65 19.05 -15.52
CA THR A 776 14.77 20.17 -15.16
C THR A 776 14.14 20.72 -16.44
N CYS A 777 12.90 21.19 -16.39
CA CYS A 777 12.24 21.80 -17.57
C CYS A 777 13.11 22.90 -18.22
N GLU A 778 13.94 23.60 -17.44
CA GLU A 778 14.92 24.57 -17.94
C GLU A 778 15.97 23.97 -18.90
N GLU A 779 16.43 22.73 -18.72
CA GLU A 779 17.40 22.10 -19.62
C GLU A 779 16.79 21.71 -20.98
N ASN A 780 15.49 21.38 -21.01
CA ASN A 780 14.77 21.11 -22.26
C ASN A 780 14.45 22.39 -23.05
N GLU A 781 14.21 23.52 -22.36
CA GLU A 781 14.02 24.83 -23.01
C GLU A 781 15.35 25.39 -23.56
N LEU A 782 16.44 25.28 -22.82
CA LEU A 782 17.79 25.67 -23.30
C LEU A 782 18.26 24.79 -24.47
N GLY A 783 18.04 23.47 -24.42
CA GLY A 783 18.35 22.57 -25.53
C GLY A 783 17.51 22.80 -26.80
N GLN A 784 16.29 23.33 -26.66
CA GLN A 784 15.45 23.74 -27.79
C GLN A 784 15.78 25.14 -28.32
N MET A 785 16.32 26.04 -27.49
CA MET A 785 16.82 27.34 -27.96
C MET A 785 18.12 27.19 -28.77
N ASP A 786 19.08 26.39 -28.29
CA ASP A 786 20.34 26.15 -29.01
C ASP A 786 20.14 25.41 -30.35
N ALA A 787 19.12 24.54 -30.45
CA ALA A 787 18.81 23.82 -31.69
C ALA A 787 18.09 24.66 -32.75
N ASN A 788 17.48 25.80 -32.36
CA ASN A 788 16.74 26.67 -33.28
C ASN A 788 17.58 27.83 -33.84
N ASP A 789 18.76 28.11 -33.26
CA ASP A 789 19.65 29.19 -33.71
C ASP A 789 20.69 28.76 -34.78
N GLU A 790 20.84 27.46 -35.07
CA GLU A 790 21.82 26.98 -36.07
C GLU A 790 21.31 26.89 -37.52
N ASN A 791 20.08 27.35 -37.83
CA ASN A 791 19.50 27.09 -39.16
C ASN A 791 18.93 28.32 -39.87
N TRP A 792 19.72 29.40 -39.96
CA TRP A 792 19.45 30.50 -40.90
C TRP A 792 20.74 31.24 -41.34
N GLN A 793 21.47 30.70 -42.32
CA GLN A 793 22.20 31.50 -43.33
C GLN A 793 22.28 30.72 -44.66
N GLU A 794 21.50 31.18 -45.65
CA GLU A 794 21.89 31.49 -47.03
C GLU A 794 22.99 30.63 -47.72
N SER A 795 22.91 30.21 -48.98
CA SER A 795 22.22 30.75 -50.16
C SER A 795 22.41 29.79 -51.34
N ASP A 796 21.44 29.77 -52.25
CA ASP A 796 21.58 29.67 -53.71
C ASP A 796 22.74 28.87 -54.31
N THR A 797 22.42 27.80 -55.04
CA THR A 797 22.60 27.79 -56.51
C THR A 797 22.00 26.55 -57.18
N VAL A 798 21.24 26.86 -58.23
CA VAL A 798 20.73 26.03 -59.31
C VAL A 798 21.86 25.23 -59.98
N THR A 799 21.66 23.94 -60.28
CA THR A 799 21.65 23.36 -61.64
C THR A 799 21.50 21.83 -61.61
N ASN A 800 20.41 21.36 -62.24
CA ASN A 800 20.37 20.32 -63.28
C ASN A 800 21.51 19.28 -63.38
N ARG A 801 21.14 18.00 -63.30
CA ARG A 801 21.22 16.92 -64.33
C ARG A 801 21.70 15.57 -63.79
N GLU A 802 20.94 14.58 -64.27
CA GLU A 802 21.13 13.11 -64.34
C GLU A 802 20.84 12.27 -63.10
#